data_AF-A0A6P7IZF0-F1
#
_entry.id   AF-A0A6P7IZF0-F1
#
_cell.length_a   1.000
_cell.length_b   1.000
_cell.length_c   1.000
_cell.angle_alpha   90.00
_cell.angle_beta   90.00
_cell.angle_gamma   90.00
#
_symmetry.space_group_name_H-M   'P 1'
#
loop_
_entity.id
_entity.type
_entity.pdbx_description
1 polymer ?
#
loop_
_entity_poly.entity_id
_entity_poly.type
_entity_poly.pdbx_seq_one_letter_code
_entity_poly.pdbx_strand_id
1 'polypeptide(L)'
;MIIYNDTSVGLRVVYSMPSLEEVEKLSYFIRKPGAVITVETFYEALQFGCVHGNAIQSLLQFMNSIANTEEMHCYLFSITDEMFVVYIPSEALQCSPEEACKDKSLVQRIETVMIHWMDQIKELLNEQEIVTMMDNCGPLPEIDFWERRYAKLLDITQQLEKSEVRHIQNILQLASSLYVHRFCEVANKIQECCLQAKSNLTFLSILKEPCKELAQLKPSQVASKLPNIVNLIRIIWNNSIHYNSSERITGLFRQISNQIIYLCSQSISLDKIFKGHVLSSKQVLADCLQCCTSWKEIYLQASQLHSKYSPKGWDLDETRFFVVIDAFIQRLTDLLEVCDCQHQFARWEDGEQTSLPCFGGLQGEEFTGTLQTLEDTFHHGLQNLCSVDKAIFDVTDNTWCSEFSRFCALVKNLEMMMQNLINSVFKTVYLFEEGVRLLDIFRPVSAREAIKRVTDEKAEEVYNIFNKELKMVNNILNKNTSSSSLHMPKISAHVYKLMGLKHRLETPMEVLQKAYFMPDSNTRKAVVSSCSQTIQVLDELVRKSFSEWSQKLDGQHLKSLEQPLMVRYADGSNQLDINFDKNLLEMFSEICHWKRLKFEIPQIVSDIYQEKDDLKLLRDRVVMLIRNYNRIIGMLSPNELSLFRDKLRFIDEKIQPGLTSLTWLSKAASTAFVCDSLPHVDKLQVIVDDYKESYVSICNLFHQISEALLVRLDENTVYRNLEFEDDQKVHQQSQLKIIQSAHHAIADILTHLNRIFNTDGTEVQEAWVAFTEKVDHVVEEALRRNIKKSMKKLSRAINGDSKTSPNPLLKVFVEPRQASPQTEPKVEFSPSLAKLEQILNILPQLISIISDIERLTEGSQLNPIHVNIEQMKR
;
A
#
# COMPACT_ATOMS: atom_id res chain seq x y z
N MET A 1 -62.74 10.21 59.88
CA MET A 1 -63.43 10.08 58.58
C MET A 1 -63.65 11.48 58.04
N ILE A 2 -63.32 11.72 56.78
CA ILE A 2 -63.47 13.01 56.10
C ILE A 2 -64.35 12.80 54.88
N ILE A 3 -65.33 13.68 54.70
CA ILE A 3 -66.29 13.69 53.59
C ILE A 3 -66.11 14.99 52.83
N TYR A 4 -65.88 14.93 51.52
CA TYR A 4 -65.75 16.13 50.71
C TYR A 4 -66.27 15.89 49.29
N ASN A 5 -66.54 16.97 48.55
CA ASN A 5 -66.98 16.86 47.16
C ASN A 5 -65.79 17.14 46.23
N ASP A 6 -65.39 16.12 45.47
CA ASP A 6 -64.33 16.19 44.47
C ASP A 6 -64.91 16.75 43.16
N THR A 7 -64.28 17.74 42.55
CA THR A 7 -64.77 18.42 41.32
C THR A 7 -64.85 17.49 40.11
N SER A 8 -64.12 16.37 40.13
CA SER A 8 -64.08 15.39 39.05
C SER A 8 -64.87 14.11 39.35
N VAL A 9 -64.97 13.70 40.63
CA VAL A 9 -65.53 12.38 41.02
C VAL A 9 -66.76 12.46 41.94
N GLY A 10 -67.15 13.65 42.41
CA GLY A 10 -68.28 13.85 43.31
C GLY A 10 -67.98 13.54 44.78
N LEU A 11 -68.99 13.20 45.58
CA LEU A 11 -68.85 13.04 47.04
C LEU A 11 -67.94 11.86 47.40
N ARG A 12 -66.82 12.12 48.08
CA ARG A 12 -65.87 11.14 48.58
C ARG A 12 -65.86 11.05 50.09
N VAL A 13 -65.66 9.84 50.60
CA VAL A 13 -65.43 9.54 52.02
C VAL A 13 -64.08 8.86 52.16
N VAL A 14 -63.15 9.50 52.88
CA VAL A 14 -61.77 9.03 53.06
C VAL A 14 -61.38 9.04 54.53
N TYR A 15 -60.36 8.25 54.88
CA TYR A 15 -59.80 8.19 56.24
C TYR A 15 -58.48 8.96 56.40
N SER A 16 -57.99 9.59 55.33
CA SER A 16 -56.77 10.41 55.25
C SER A 16 -57.08 11.83 54.73
N MET A 17 -56.22 12.80 55.02
CA MET A 17 -56.37 14.20 54.57
C MET A 17 -56.21 14.30 53.03
N PRO A 18 -57.16 14.90 52.30
CA PRO A 18 -57.02 15.15 50.85
C PRO A 18 -56.08 16.34 50.56
N SER A 19 -55.59 16.44 49.32
CA SER A 19 -54.87 17.63 48.83
C SER A 19 -55.79 18.86 48.90
N LEU A 20 -55.35 19.87 49.64
CA LEU A 20 -56.17 21.04 50.02
C LEU A 20 -56.48 22.01 48.87
N GLU A 21 -55.84 21.85 47.71
CA GLU A 21 -56.02 22.73 46.55
C GLU A 21 -57.31 22.46 45.75
N GLU A 22 -57.94 21.30 45.92
CA GLU A 22 -59.04 20.84 45.06
C GLU A 22 -60.42 20.74 45.76
N VAL A 23 -60.51 21.15 47.03
CA VAL A 23 -61.68 20.89 47.88
C VAL A 23 -62.27 22.17 48.47
N GLU A 24 -63.44 22.61 47.96
CA GLU A 24 -64.15 23.80 48.48
C GLU A 24 -64.80 23.57 49.86
N LYS A 25 -65.21 22.34 50.18
CA LYS A 25 -65.89 22.03 51.43
C LYS A 25 -65.59 20.61 51.89
N LEU A 26 -65.09 20.47 53.12
CA LEU A 26 -64.86 19.17 53.76
C LEU A 26 -65.58 19.10 55.11
N SER A 27 -66.23 17.98 55.38
CA SER A 27 -66.85 17.64 56.67
C SER A 27 -66.08 16.51 57.31
N TYR A 28 -65.73 16.62 58.59
CA TYR A 28 -65.00 15.58 59.30
C TYR A 28 -65.85 14.98 60.43
N PHE A 29 -65.60 13.70 60.71
CA PHE A 29 -66.13 12.95 61.84
C PHE A 29 -64.98 12.20 62.51
N ILE A 30 -64.70 12.55 63.75
CA ILE A 30 -63.67 11.94 64.60
C ILE A 30 -64.39 11.23 65.74
N ARG A 31 -64.29 9.91 65.77
CA ARG A 31 -64.84 9.08 66.84
C ARG A 31 -63.76 8.89 67.91
N LYS A 32 -64.12 9.07 69.19
CA LYS A 32 -63.21 8.75 70.30
C LYS A 32 -62.86 7.25 70.27
N PRO A 33 -61.58 6.86 70.42
CA PRO A 33 -61.17 5.45 70.38
C PRO A 33 -61.95 4.61 71.39
N GLY A 34 -62.58 3.51 70.93
CA GLY A 34 -63.32 2.58 71.79
C GLY A 34 -64.76 2.99 72.17
N ALA A 35 -65.20 4.22 71.88
CA ALA A 35 -66.55 4.68 72.26
C ALA A 35 -67.64 4.04 71.39
N VAL A 36 -68.66 3.41 71.96
CA VAL A 36 -69.82 2.86 71.22
C VAL A 36 -70.82 3.97 70.93
N ILE A 37 -71.20 4.14 69.65
CA ILE A 37 -72.13 5.18 69.23
C ILE A 37 -73.56 4.69 69.49
N THR A 38 -74.22 5.24 70.50
CA THR A 38 -75.66 5.11 70.74
C THR A 38 -76.33 6.47 70.57
N VAL A 39 -77.66 6.51 70.53
CA VAL A 39 -78.42 7.78 70.39
C VAL A 39 -78.11 8.74 71.55
N GLU A 40 -77.84 8.22 72.74
CA GLU A 40 -77.52 9.01 73.93
C GLU A 40 -76.05 9.45 73.97
N THR A 41 -75.12 8.63 73.46
CA THR A 41 -73.67 8.96 73.48
C THR A 41 -73.19 9.69 72.23
N PHE A 42 -74.07 9.99 71.26
CA PHE A 42 -73.69 10.54 69.96
C PHE A 42 -72.85 11.81 70.07
N TYR A 43 -73.29 12.80 70.87
CA TYR A 43 -72.59 14.07 71.02
C TYR A 43 -71.32 14.00 71.88
N GLU A 44 -71.14 12.93 72.68
CA GLU A 44 -69.95 12.73 73.52
C GLU A 44 -68.89 11.84 72.85
N ALA A 45 -69.32 10.92 71.99
CA ALA A 45 -68.51 9.92 71.31
C ALA A 45 -67.98 10.37 69.94
N LEU A 46 -68.64 11.36 69.30
CA LEU A 46 -68.31 11.87 67.97
C LEU A 46 -68.07 13.39 68.01
N GLN A 47 -66.90 13.80 67.52
CA GLN A 47 -66.61 15.18 67.16
C GLN A 47 -66.81 15.32 65.65
N PHE A 48 -67.58 16.32 65.22
CA PHE A 48 -67.84 16.57 63.81
C PHE A 48 -67.82 18.07 63.50
N GLY A 49 -67.45 18.42 62.27
CA GLY A 49 -67.37 19.82 61.84
C GLY A 49 -67.21 19.94 60.34
N CYS A 50 -67.28 21.17 59.83
CA CYS A 50 -67.12 21.47 58.41
C CYS A 50 -66.15 22.63 58.20
N VAL A 51 -65.21 22.47 57.26
CA VAL A 51 -64.24 23.49 56.86
C VAL A 51 -64.60 23.94 55.44
N HIS A 52 -64.56 25.26 55.19
CA HIS A 52 -64.95 25.88 53.92
C HIS A 52 -63.76 26.65 53.30
N GLY A 53 -63.47 26.42 52.02
CA GLY A 53 -62.38 27.10 51.31
C GLY A 53 -60.98 26.71 51.78
N ASN A 54 -60.00 27.62 51.59
CA ASN A 54 -58.61 27.41 52.00
C ASN A 54 -58.53 27.05 53.48
N ALA A 55 -58.04 25.85 53.80
CA ALA A 55 -58.00 25.32 55.15
C ALA A 55 -57.23 26.22 56.12
N ILE A 56 -56.20 26.93 55.65
CA ILE A 56 -55.42 27.87 56.47
C ILE A 56 -56.26 29.13 56.75
N GLN A 57 -56.97 29.65 55.75
CA GLN A 57 -57.84 30.82 55.94
C GLN A 57 -59.06 30.49 56.84
N SER A 58 -59.63 29.30 56.69
CA SER A 58 -60.67 28.78 57.58
C SER A 58 -60.17 28.59 59.01
N LEU A 59 -58.96 28.07 59.18
CA LEU A 59 -58.33 27.89 60.49
C LEU A 59 -58.01 29.25 61.13
N LEU A 60 -57.50 30.21 60.36
CA LEU A 60 -57.30 31.60 60.78
C LEU A 60 -58.62 32.24 61.22
N GLN A 61 -59.71 32.09 60.46
CA GLN A 61 -61.03 32.62 60.84
C GLN A 61 -61.59 31.96 62.10
N PHE A 62 -61.52 30.64 62.19
CA PHE A 62 -62.00 29.89 63.35
C PHE A 62 -61.20 30.25 64.61
N MET A 63 -59.87 30.28 64.51
CA MET A 63 -59.01 30.66 65.63
C MET A 63 -59.17 32.13 66.02
N ASN A 64 -59.29 33.06 65.06
CA ASN A 64 -59.54 34.49 65.35
C ASN A 64 -60.91 34.73 66.02
N SER A 65 -61.87 33.80 65.87
CA SER A 65 -63.16 33.88 66.58
C SER A 65 -63.11 33.39 68.03
N ILE A 66 -62.04 32.68 68.43
CA ILE A 66 -61.89 32.04 69.76
C ILE A 66 -60.66 32.58 70.51
N ALA A 67 -59.77 33.32 69.84
CA ALA A 67 -58.50 33.79 70.37
C ALA A 67 -58.68 34.95 71.35
N ASN A 68 -58.81 34.62 72.64
CA ASN A 68 -58.88 35.58 73.74
C ASN A 68 -57.59 35.57 74.62
N THR A 69 -56.56 34.79 74.26
CA THR A 69 -55.31 34.62 75.04
C THR A 69 -54.07 34.91 74.21
N GLU A 70 -52.99 35.38 74.86
CA GLU A 70 -51.71 35.69 74.21
C GLU A 70 -51.11 34.48 73.46
N GLU A 71 -51.21 33.27 74.02
CA GLU A 71 -50.70 32.04 73.38
C GLU A 71 -51.39 31.73 72.05
N MET A 72 -52.68 32.04 71.92
CA MET A 72 -53.43 31.85 70.66
C MET A 72 -53.03 32.89 69.60
N HIS A 73 -52.75 34.12 70.00
CA HIS A 73 -52.20 35.13 69.08
C HIS A 73 -50.79 34.77 68.60
N CYS A 74 -49.93 34.23 69.47
CA CYS A 74 -48.60 33.73 69.08
C CYS A 74 -48.67 32.58 68.07
N TYR A 75 -49.66 31.70 68.19
CA TYR A 75 -49.88 30.64 67.19
C TYR A 75 -50.40 31.20 65.86
N LEU A 76 -51.34 32.15 65.91
CA LEU A 76 -51.84 32.84 64.71
C LEU A 76 -50.73 33.58 63.96
N PHE A 77 -49.77 34.19 64.68
CA PHE A 77 -48.57 34.80 64.12
C PHE A 77 -47.75 33.83 63.27
N SER A 78 -47.45 32.64 63.80
CA SER A 78 -46.68 31.61 63.07
C SER A 78 -47.35 31.14 61.77
N ILE A 79 -48.69 31.14 61.71
CA ILE A 79 -49.45 30.76 60.52
C ILE A 79 -49.46 31.90 59.50
N THR A 80 -49.51 33.15 59.96
CA THR A 80 -49.50 34.31 59.08
C THR A 80 -48.13 34.65 58.51
N ASP A 81 -47.04 34.28 59.19
CA ASP A 81 -45.66 34.49 58.72
C ASP A 81 -45.38 33.73 57.43
N GLU A 82 -45.83 32.47 57.30
CA GLU A 82 -45.63 31.68 56.08
C GLU A 82 -46.37 32.24 54.86
N MET A 83 -47.46 33.00 55.08
CA MET A 83 -48.34 33.51 54.02
C MET A 83 -48.16 35.01 53.77
N PHE A 84 -47.35 35.70 54.59
CA PHE A 84 -47.21 37.17 54.59
C PHE A 84 -48.58 37.89 54.63
N VAL A 85 -49.50 37.40 55.46
CA VAL A 85 -50.83 38.00 55.65
C VAL A 85 -50.89 38.76 56.98
N VAL A 86 -51.30 40.03 56.95
CA VAL A 86 -51.45 40.87 58.14
C VAL A 86 -52.60 40.36 59.01
N TYR A 87 -52.28 39.73 60.15
CA TYR A 87 -53.27 39.26 61.13
C TYR A 87 -53.99 40.43 61.82
N ILE A 88 -55.33 40.46 61.77
CA ILE A 88 -56.16 41.48 62.40
C ILE A 88 -57.05 40.84 63.50
N PRO A 89 -56.88 41.21 64.78
CA PRO A 89 -57.73 40.72 65.87
C PRO A 89 -59.18 41.16 65.71
N SER A 90 -60.11 40.20 65.72
CA SER A 90 -61.55 40.47 65.58
C SER A 90 -62.10 41.34 66.72
N GLU A 91 -61.55 41.20 67.93
CA GLU A 91 -61.89 41.98 69.12
C GLU A 91 -61.68 43.50 68.94
N ALA A 92 -60.63 43.89 68.21
CA ALA A 92 -60.30 45.30 67.97
C ALA A 92 -61.30 45.98 67.01
N LEU A 93 -62.00 45.20 66.18
CA LEU A 93 -62.98 45.68 65.20
C LEU A 93 -64.40 45.81 65.80
N GLN A 94 -64.65 45.24 66.97
CA GLN A 94 -65.97 45.24 67.62
C GLN A 94 -66.24 46.49 68.46
N CYS A 95 -65.22 47.32 68.69
CA CYS A 95 -65.27 48.53 69.53
C CYS A 95 -64.91 49.79 68.73
N SER A 96 -65.47 50.93 69.14
CA SER A 96 -65.05 52.24 68.59
C SER A 96 -63.63 52.61 69.07
N PRO A 97 -62.86 53.41 68.31
CA PRO A 97 -61.51 53.81 68.71
C PRO A 97 -61.43 54.51 70.07
N GLU A 98 -62.47 55.28 70.41
CA GLU A 98 -62.60 56.05 71.65
C GLU A 98 -62.89 55.18 72.88
N GLU A 99 -63.48 54.00 72.69
CA GLU A 99 -63.76 53.01 73.73
C GLU A 99 -62.58 52.07 73.94
N ALA A 100 -62.02 51.54 72.84
CA ALA A 100 -60.92 50.58 72.88
C ALA A 100 -59.62 51.18 73.47
N CYS A 101 -59.38 52.48 73.25
CA CYS A 101 -58.23 53.20 73.82
C CYS A 101 -58.22 53.21 75.36
N LYS A 102 -59.37 53.07 76.03
CA LYS A 102 -59.47 53.09 77.50
C LYS A 102 -59.16 51.72 78.14
N ASP A 103 -59.18 50.64 77.37
CA ASP A 103 -58.86 49.29 77.84
C ASP A 103 -57.37 48.99 77.67
N LYS A 104 -56.63 49.05 78.79
CA LYS A 104 -55.18 48.81 78.81
C LYS A 104 -54.80 47.40 78.36
N SER A 105 -55.64 46.40 78.60
CA SER A 105 -55.34 44.99 78.25
C SER A 105 -55.52 44.72 76.76
N LEU A 106 -56.52 45.37 76.15
CA LEU A 106 -56.73 45.33 74.71
C LEU A 106 -55.63 46.11 73.97
N VAL A 107 -55.25 47.29 74.47
CA VAL A 107 -54.15 48.09 73.89
C VAL A 107 -52.83 47.30 73.87
N GLN A 108 -52.44 46.65 74.96
CA GLN A 108 -51.20 45.84 75.01
C GLN A 108 -51.20 44.70 73.98
N ARG A 109 -52.32 44.01 73.79
CA ARG A 109 -52.42 42.93 72.79
C ARG A 109 -52.35 43.47 71.36
N ILE A 110 -52.98 44.61 71.08
CA ILE A 110 -52.90 45.29 69.77
C ILE A 110 -51.48 45.82 69.51
N GLU A 111 -50.76 46.28 70.54
CA GLU A 111 -49.34 46.63 70.43
C GLU A 111 -48.47 45.43 70.03
N THR A 112 -48.68 44.27 70.63
CA THR A 112 -47.99 43.02 70.25
C THR A 112 -48.26 42.64 68.79
N VAL A 113 -49.50 42.78 68.33
CA VAL A 113 -49.87 42.53 66.92
C VAL A 113 -49.17 43.50 65.97
N MET A 114 -49.10 44.79 66.33
CA MET A 114 -48.39 45.80 65.52
C MET A 114 -46.87 45.56 65.50
N ILE A 115 -46.28 45.10 66.61
CA ILE A 115 -44.87 44.68 66.66
C ILE A 115 -44.62 43.54 65.69
N HIS A 116 -45.49 42.53 65.71
CA HIS A 116 -45.40 41.40 64.80
C HIS A 116 -45.51 41.80 63.32
N TRP A 117 -46.45 42.70 62.97
CA TRP A 117 -46.52 43.27 61.62
C TRP A 117 -45.20 43.95 61.24
N MET A 118 -44.61 44.76 62.13
CA MET A 118 -43.33 45.41 61.88
C MET A 118 -42.20 44.42 61.64
N ASP A 119 -42.19 43.27 62.31
CA ASP A 119 -41.14 42.27 62.17
C ASP A 119 -41.30 41.44 60.88
N GLN A 120 -42.52 41.04 60.51
CA GLN A 120 -42.82 40.44 59.19
C GLN A 120 -42.38 41.34 58.04
N ILE A 121 -42.68 42.64 58.16
CA ILE A 121 -42.33 43.62 57.15
C ILE A 121 -40.79 43.75 57.04
N LYS A 122 -40.09 43.85 58.18
CA LYS A 122 -38.63 43.94 58.17
C LYS A 122 -37.99 42.70 57.54
N GLU A 123 -38.53 41.52 57.81
CA GLU A 123 -38.06 40.28 57.18
C GLU A 123 -38.19 40.33 55.65
N LEU A 124 -39.34 40.77 55.13
CA LEU A 124 -39.53 40.94 53.68
C LEU A 124 -38.62 42.02 53.07
N LEU A 125 -38.39 43.12 53.80
CA LEU A 125 -37.46 44.17 53.38
C LEU A 125 -36.03 43.63 53.28
N ASN A 126 -35.63 42.76 54.22
CA ASN A 126 -34.30 42.13 54.29
C ASN A 126 -34.08 41.02 53.24
N GLU A 127 -35.11 40.54 52.52
CA GLU A 127 -34.95 39.64 51.35
C GLU A 127 -34.08 40.27 50.21
N GLN A 128 -33.67 41.54 50.34
CA GLN A 128 -32.80 42.26 49.38
C GLN A 128 -31.39 41.64 49.21
N GLU A 129 -30.88 40.86 50.18
CA GLU A 129 -29.48 40.36 50.16
C GLU A 129 -29.26 39.04 49.39
N ILE A 130 -30.30 38.43 48.79
CA ILE A 130 -30.17 37.16 48.03
C ILE A 130 -29.74 37.40 46.55
N VAL A 131 -29.77 38.65 46.07
CA VAL A 131 -29.47 39.00 44.67
C VAL A 131 -28.03 38.64 44.27
N THR A 132 -27.08 38.60 45.20
CA THR A 132 -25.68 38.18 44.97
C THR A 132 -25.53 36.70 44.63
N MET A 133 -26.51 35.84 44.95
CA MET A 133 -26.48 34.40 44.60
C MET A 133 -26.90 34.13 43.15
N MET A 134 -27.42 35.14 42.43
CA MET A 134 -27.92 35.00 41.06
C MET A 134 -26.88 35.31 39.98
N ASP A 135 -25.65 35.65 40.38
CA ASP A 135 -24.55 36.04 39.50
C ASP A 135 -24.08 34.95 38.51
N ASN A 136 -24.52 33.70 38.70
CA ASN A 136 -24.18 32.56 37.83
C ASN A 136 -25.31 32.16 36.86
N CYS A 137 -26.44 32.88 36.88
CA CYS A 137 -27.59 32.61 36.01
C CYS A 137 -27.63 33.59 34.82
N GLY A 138 -28.54 33.33 33.87
CA GLY A 138 -28.90 34.29 32.83
C GLY A 138 -29.75 35.45 33.37
N PRO A 139 -30.14 36.40 32.51
CA PRO A 139 -30.88 37.61 32.93
C PRO A 139 -32.36 37.36 33.26
N LEU A 140 -32.97 36.29 32.75
CA LEU A 140 -34.40 36.00 32.96
C LEU A 140 -34.76 35.76 34.43
N PRO A 141 -34.01 34.95 35.19
CA PRO A 141 -34.23 34.81 36.64
C PRO A 141 -34.27 36.13 37.40
N GLU A 142 -33.44 37.12 37.03
CA GLU A 142 -33.45 38.43 37.70
C GLU A 142 -34.75 39.19 37.45
N ILE A 143 -35.26 39.13 36.21
CA ILE A 143 -36.57 39.71 35.87
C ILE A 143 -37.67 39.05 36.70
N ASP A 144 -37.68 37.72 36.79
CA ASP A 144 -38.66 36.96 37.57
C ASP A 144 -38.55 37.25 39.08
N PHE A 145 -37.34 37.50 39.59
CA PHE A 145 -37.15 37.94 40.96
C PHE A 145 -37.81 39.30 41.22
N TRP A 146 -37.58 40.29 40.37
CA TRP A 146 -38.21 41.61 40.52
C TRP A 146 -39.72 41.56 40.33
N GLU A 147 -40.22 40.65 39.47
CA GLU A 147 -41.65 40.39 39.28
C GLU A 147 -42.30 39.83 40.56
N ARG A 148 -41.70 38.77 41.14
CA ARG A 148 -42.16 38.18 42.41
C ARG A 148 -42.06 39.17 43.58
N ARG A 149 -40.95 39.91 43.68
CA ARG A 149 -40.72 40.89 44.75
C ARG A 149 -41.73 42.03 44.68
N TYR A 150 -41.99 42.55 43.48
CA TYR A 150 -43.02 43.58 43.29
C TYR A 150 -44.41 43.06 43.69
N ALA A 151 -44.78 41.85 43.27
CA ALA A 151 -46.07 41.25 43.64
C ALA A 151 -46.25 41.11 45.16
N LYS A 152 -45.24 40.58 45.88
CA LYS A 152 -45.25 40.48 47.34
C LYS A 152 -45.38 41.85 48.03
N LEU A 153 -44.56 42.82 47.63
CA LEU A 153 -44.56 44.16 48.23
C LEU A 153 -45.87 44.90 47.96
N LEU A 154 -46.44 44.74 46.76
CA LEU A 154 -47.73 45.32 46.40
C LEU A 154 -48.87 44.74 47.23
N ASP A 155 -48.88 43.41 47.40
CA ASP A 155 -49.89 42.74 48.22
C ASP A 155 -49.87 43.24 49.66
N ILE A 156 -48.69 43.27 50.31
CA ILE A 156 -48.58 43.82 51.68
C ILE A 156 -48.96 45.30 51.73
N THR A 157 -48.56 46.11 50.74
CA THR A 157 -48.96 47.53 50.68
C THR A 157 -50.49 47.68 50.67
N GLN A 158 -51.18 46.88 49.87
CA GLN A 158 -52.64 46.86 49.81
C GLN A 158 -53.27 46.36 51.12
N GLN A 159 -52.64 45.39 51.78
CA GLN A 159 -53.08 44.90 53.08
C GLN A 159 -52.99 45.99 54.17
N LEU A 160 -51.91 46.79 54.18
CA LEU A 160 -51.73 47.89 55.13
C LEU A 160 -52.69 49.06 54.90
N GLU A 161 -53.23 49.20 53.68
CA GLU A 161 -54.20 50.23 53.33
C GLU A 161 -55.65 49.87 53.72
N LYS A 162 -55.91 48.63 54.16
CA LYS A 162 -57.23 48.17 54.59
C LYS A 162 -57.79 49.02 55.73
N SER A 163 -59.11 49.23 55.72
CA SER A 163 -59.84 50.00 56.74
C SER A 163 -59.60 49.51 58.16
N GLU A 164 -59.46 48.20 58.31
CA GLU A 164 -59.28 47.46 59.55
C GLU A 164 -57.90 47.73 60.18
N VAL A 165 -56.85 47.85 59.36
CA VAL A 165 -55.50 48.21 59.80
C VAL A 165 -55.45 49.67 60.23
N ARG A 166 -56.11 50.56 59.47
CA ARG A 166 -56.26 51.98 59.84
C ARG A 166 -57.04 52.17 61.15
N HIS A 167 -58.05 51.33 61.40
CA HIS A 167 -58.80 51.34 62.66
C HIS A 167 -57.90 51.00 63.85
N ILE A 168 -57.06 49.96 63.73
CA ILE A 168 -56.06 49.61 64.74
C ILE A 168 -55.04 50.73 64.97
N GLN A 169 -54.58 51.36 63.89
CA GLN A 169 -53.68 52.52 63.97
C GLN A 169 -54.31 53.68 64.76
N ASN A 170 -55.58 53.99 64.51
CA ASN A 170 -56.32 55.05 65.21
C ASN A 170 -56.51 54.73 66.70
N ILE A 171 -56.82 53.47 67.07
CA ILE A 171 -56.91 53.03 68.48
C ILE A 171 -55.59 53.30 69.21
N LEU A 172 -54.47 52.84 68.65
CA LEU A 172 -53.16 52.99 69.28
C LEU A 172 -52.67 54.46 69.29
N GLN A 173 -53.09 55.27 68.32
CA GLN A 173 -52.79 56.70 68.29
C GLN A 173 -53.54 57.47 69.40
N LEU A 174 -54.82 57.17 69.62
CA LEU A 174 -55.59 57.71 70.74
C LEU A 174 -55.00 57.25 72.09
N ALA A 175 -54.50 56.01 72.16
CA ALA A 175 -53.83 55.46 73.34
C ALA A 175 -52.40 55.97 73.56
N SER A 176 -51.88 56.86 72.70
CA SER A 176 -50.52 57.42 72.77
C SER A 176 -49.40 56.35 72.77
N SER A 177 -49.58 55.27 72.01
CA SER A 177 -48.58 54.20 71.89
C SER A 177 -47.32 54.65 71.13
N LEU A 178 -46.15 54.21 71.61
CA LEU A 178 -44.85 54.50 70.99
C LEU A 178 -44.60 53.70 69.69
N TYR A 179 -45.38 52.65 69.44
CA TYR A 179 -45.18 51.74 68.30
C TYR A 179 -45.80 52.27 67.00
N VAL A 180 -46.80 53.15 67.08
CA VAL A 180 -47.49 53.72 65.90
C VAL A 180 -46.51 54.49 65.01
N HIS A 181 -45.64 55.30 65.59
CA HIS A 181 -44.64 56.05 64.84
C HIS A 181 -43.68 55.12 64.07
N ARG A 182 -43.17 54.09 64.74
CA ARG A 182 -42.27 53.09 64.13
C ARG A 182 -42.96 52.28 63.04
N PHE A 183 -44.23 51.94 63.25
CA PHE A 183 -45.05 51.25 62.24
C PHE A 183 -45.25 52.14 60.99
N CYS A 184 -45.57 53.43 61.16
CA CYS A 184 -45.66 54.37 60.04
C CYS A 184 -44.33 54.49 59.27
N GLU A 185 -43.18 54.53 59.95
CA GLU A 185 -41.87 54.54 59.30
C GLU A 185 -41.64 53.27 58.46
N VAL A 186 -41.99 52.11 59.00
CA VAL A 186 -41.83 50.81 58.34
C VAL A 186 -42.81 50.64 57.16
N ALA A 187 -44.05 51.12 57.30
CA ALA A 187 -45.06 51.13 56.23
C ALA A 187 -44.66 52.06 55.06
N ASN A 188 -44.15 53.27 55.37
CA ASN A 188 -43.62 54.18 54.36
C ASN A 188 -42.43 53.56 53.61
N LYS A 189 -41.52 52.88 54.33
CA LYS A 189 -40.40 52.15 53.71
C LYS A 189 -40.86 51.04 52.76
N ILE A 190 -41.94 50.31 53.07
CA ILE A 190 -42.52 49.35 52.11
C ILE A 190 -43.02 50.07 50.87
N GLN A 191 -43.79 51.15 51.03
CA GLN A 191 -44.33 51.89 49.88
C GLN A 191 -43.21 52.39 48.97
N GLU A 192 -42.13 52.93 49.53
CA GLU A 192 -40.92 53.30 48.80
C GLU A 192 -40.27 52.10 48.09
N CYS A 193 -40.09 50.98 48.78
CA CYS A 193 -39.54 49.75 48.18
C CYS A 193 -40.43 49.16 47.08
N CYS A 194 -41.75 49.27 47.21
CA CYS A 194 -42.72 48.84 46.22
C CYS A 194 -42.65 49.69 44.95
N LEU A 195 -42.55 51.02 45.10
CA LEU A 195 -42.32 51.95 43.99
C LEU A 195 -40.97 51.68 43.31
N GLN A 196 -39.92 51.43 44.10
CA GLN A 196 -38.61 51.05 43.58
C GLN A 196 -38.68 49.74 42.78
N ALA A 197 -39.31 48.70 43.32
CA ALA A 197 -39.46 47.41 42.67
C ALA A 197 -40.27 47.52 41.37
N LYS A 198 -41.35 48.31 41.37
CA LYS A 198 -42.15 48.63 40.17
C LYS A 198 -41.30 49.31 39.09
N SER A 199 -40.51 50.31 39.48
CA SER A 199 -39.63 51.02 38.55
C SER A 199 -38.57 50.07 37.96
N ASN A 200 -37.90 49.27 38.80
CA ASN A 200 -36.90 48.31 38.35
C ASN A 200 -37.50 47.28 37.39
N LEU A 201 -38.66 46.71 37.74
CA LEU A 201 -39.38 45.76 36.91
C LEU A 201 -39.77 46.39 35.56
N THR A 202 -40.24 47.64 35.55
CA THR A 202 -40.61 48.35 34.31
C THR A 202 -39.42 48.42 33.34
N PHE A 203 -38.24 48.83 33.83
CA PHE A 203 -37.04 48.90 33.00
C PHE A 203 -36.48 47.54 32.62
N LEU A 204 -36.46 46.57 33.54
CA LEU A 204 -35.96 45.22 33.25
C LEU A 204 -36.88 44.44 32.31
N SER A 205 -38.18 44.71 32.32
CA SER A 205 -39.15 44.05 31.44
C SER A 205 -38.88 44.26 29.95
N ILE A 206 -38.20 45.35 29.57
CA ILE A 206 -37.80 45.59 28.17
C ILE A 206 -36.79 44.55 27.66
N LEU A 207 -36.06 43.89 28.57
CA LEU A 207 -35.10 42.84 28.26
C LEU A 207 -35.75 41.45 28.20
N LYS A 208 -36.99 41.27 28.70
CA LYS A 208 -37.62 39.96 28.85
C LYS A 208 -37.74 39.21 27.52
N GLU A 209 -38.33 39.84 26.49
CA GLU A 209 -38.50 39.19 25.19
C GLU A 209 -37.17 39.01 24.42
N PRO A 210 -36.28 40.02 24.32
CA PRO A 210 -34.96 39.84 23.71
C PRO A 210 -34.11 38.74 24.37
N CYS A 211 -34.17 38.60 25.70
CA CYS A 211 -33.43 37.56 26.42
C CYS A 211 -34.06 36.17 26.26
N LYS A 212 -35.39 36.07 26.14
CA LYS A 212 -36.07 34.81 25.76
C LYS A 212 -35.70 34.37 24.35
N GLU A 213 -35.65 35.32 23.40
CA GLU A 213 -35.19 35.03 22.04
C GLU A 213 -33.74 34.53 22.10
N LEU A 214 -32.84 35.25 22.78
CA LEU A 214 -31.44 34.87 22.95
C LEU A 214 -31.27 33.43 23.46
N ALA A 215 -32.04 33.04 24.48
CA ALA A 215 -31.95 31.72 25.11
C ALA A 215 -32.32 30.54 24.19
N GLN A 216 -32.91 30.80 23.01
CA GLN A 216 -33.31 29.77 22.03
C GLN A 216 -32.42 29.74 20.78
N LEU A 217 -31.46 30.66 20.65
CA LEU A 217 -30.63 30.79 19.46
C LEU A 217 -29.46 29.79 19.45
N LYS A 218 -28.99 29.50 18.25
CA LYS A 218 -27.67 28.85 18.06
C LYS A 218 -26.55 29.88 18.19
N PRO A 219 -25.33 29.49 18.63
CA PRO A 219 -24.20 30.42 18.78
C PRO A 219 -23.93 31.30 17.55
N SER A 220 -24.03 30.74 16.34
CA SER A 220 -23.82 31.47 15.08
C SER A 220 -24.84 32.60 14.80
N GLN A 221 -25.99 32.59 15.47
CA GLN A 221 -27.06 33.58 15.29
C GLN A 221 -27.03 34.69 16.37
N VAL A 222 -26.36 34.42 17.50
CA VAL A 222 -26.34 35.29 18.68
C VAL A 222 -25.76 36.68 18.37
N ALA A 223 -24.65 36.75 17.62
CA ALA A 223 -23.96 38.00 17.32
C ALA A 223 -24.86 39.07 16.69
N SER A 224 -25.85 38.67 15.88
CA SER A 224 -26.79 39.61 15.22
C SER A 224 -27.80 40.26 16.17
N LYS A 225 -28.10 39.61 17.30
CA LYS A 225 -29.14 40.02 18.26
C LYS A 225 -28.57 40.76 19.48
N LEU A 226 -27.31 40.48 19.82
CA LEU A 226 -26.61 41.13 20.95
C LEU A 226 -26.58 42.66 20.89
N PRO A 227 -26.38 43.35 19.75
CA PRO A 227 -26.36 44.81 19.72
C PRO A 227 -27.66 45.45 20.21
N ASN A 228 -28.81 44.81 19.94
CA ASN A 228 -30.10 45.26 20.44
C ASN A 228 -30.16 45.16 21.96
N ILE A 229 -29.75 44.02 22.52
CA ILE A 229 -29.74 43.78 23.98
C ILE A 229 -28.81 44.78 24.68
N VAL A 230 -27.60 44.99 24.16
CA VAL A 230 -26.64 45.97 24.72
C VAL A 230 -27.23 47.38 24.68
N ASN A 231 -27.92 47.76 23.61
CA ASN A 231 -28.56 49.07 23.53
C ASN A 231 -29.74 49.21 24.50
N LEU A 232 -30.51 48.15 24.74
CA LEU A 232 -31.56 48.16 25.77
C LEU A 232 -30.96 48.32 27.18
N ILE A 233 -29.84 47.65 27.48
CA ILE A 233 -29.12 47.85 28.75
C ILE A 233 -28.61 49.30 28.86
N ARG A 234 -28.11 49.89 27.77
CA ARG A 234 -27.72 51.33 27.73
C ARG A 234 -28.92 52.26 28.00
N ILE A 235 -30.12 51.92 27.52
CA ILE A 235 -31.35 52.67 27.82
C ILE A 235 -31.67 52.60 29.32
N ILE A 236 -31.55 51.41 29.93
CA ILE A 236 -31.74 51.24 31.38
C ILE A 236 -30.74 52.07 32.16
N TRP A 237 -29.45 52.04 31.79
CA TRP A 237 -28.40 52.84 32.42
C TRP A 237 -28.72 54.34 32.40
N ASN A 238 -29.20 54.86 31.27
CA ASN A 238 -29.44 56.29 31.11
C ASN A 238 -30.75 56.78 31.75
N ASN A 239 -31.79 55.94 31.78
CA ASN A 239 -33.15 56.40 32.12
C ASN A 239 -33.69 55.84 33.43
N SER A 240 -33.14 54.73 33.95
CA SER A 240 -33.62 54.16 35.21
C SER A 240 -33.23 55.03 36.39
N ILE A 241 -34.18 55.26 37.31
CA ILE A 241 -33.96 56.04 38.53
C ILE A 241 -33.32 55.17 39.61
N HIS A 242 -33.71 53.90 39.68
CA HIS A 242 -33.38 52.99 40.78
C HIS A 242 -32.51 51.78 40.35
N TYR A 243 -32.39 51.52 39.05
CA TYR A 243 -31.60 50.42 38.47
C TYR A 243 -30.54 50.98 37.50
N ASN A 244 -29.71 51.90 37.98
CA ASN A 244 -28.72 52.60 37.15
C ASN A 244 -27.35 52.70 37.83
N SER A 245 -27.06 51.81 38.79
CA SER A 245 -25.77 51.72 39.46
C SER A 245 -24.81 50.83 38.66
N SER A 246 -23.51 51.15 38.76
CA SER A 246 -22.46 50.42 38.03
C SER A 246 -22.48 48.93 38.35
N GLU A 247 -22.70 48.56 39.62
CA GLU A 247 -22.78 47.17 40.06
C GLU A 247 -23.92 46.39 39.39
N ARG A 248 -25.13 46.96 39.32
CA ARG A 248 -26.29 46.29 38.72
C ARG A 248 -26.16 46.11 37.21
N ILE A 249 -25.68 47.13 36.51
CA ILE A 249 -25.45 47.02 35.06
C ILE A 249 -24.29 46.05 34.76
N THR A 250 -23.23 46.07 35.57
CA THR A 250 -22.15 45.08 35.48
C THR A 250 -22.68 43.66 35.72
N GLY A 251 -23.60 43.47 36.68
CA GLY A 251 -24.31 42.22 36.93
C GLY A 251 -25.12 41.74 35.72
N LEU A 252 -25.89 42.63 35.07
CA LEU A 252 -26.61 42.29 33.83
C LEU A 252 -25.67 41.81 32.71
N PHE A 253 -24.55 42.51 32.50
CA PHE A 253 -23.56 42.08 31.50
C PHE A 253 -22.93 40.73 31.84
N ARG A 254 -22.68 40.46 33.12
CA ARG A 254 -22.24 39.15 33.61
C ARG A 254 -23.27 38.06 33.33
N GLN A 255 -24.55 38.31 33.58
CA GLN A 255 -25.62 37.37 33.28
C GLN A 255 -25.78 37.11 31.77
N ILE A 256 -25.59 38.12 30.92
CA ILE A 256 -25.54 37.92 29.46
C ILE A 256 -24.34 37.04 29.07
N SER A 257 -23.16 37.31 29.62
CA SER A 257 -21.99 36.45 29.42
C SER A 257 -22.26 34.99 29.82
N ASN A 258 -22.89 34.75 30.98
CA ASN A 258 -23.26 33.40 31.42
C ASN A 258 -24.27 32.74 30.47
N GLN A 259 -25.25 33.49 29.98
CA GLN A 259 -26.22 32.98 29.02
C GLN A 259 -25.56 32.57 27.70
N ILE A 260 -24.57 33.33 27.22
CA ILE A 260 -23.79 32.98 26.03
C ILE A 260 -22.99 31.69 26.27
N ILE A 261 -22.30 31.58 27.41
CA ILE A 261 -21.57 30.37 27.79
C ILE A 261 -22.50 29.16 27.81
N TYR A 262 -23.68 29.29 28.43
CA TYR A 262 -24.68 28.23 28.49
C TYR A 262 -25.12 27.76 27.09
N LEU A 263 -25.40 28.69 26.17
CA LEU A 263 -25.77 28.36 24.78
C LEU A 263 -24.65 27.63 24.04
N CYS A 264 -23.41 28.10 24.19
CA CYS A 264 -22.24 27.45 23.60
C CYS A 264 -22.06 26.04 24.18
N SER A 265 -22.10 25.88 25.50
CA SER A 265 -21.98 24.58 26.19
C SER A 265 -23.07 23.58 25.79
N GLN A 266 -24.31 24.03 25.54
CA GLN A 266 -25.37 23.15 25.04
C GLN A 266 -25.13 22.66 23.60
N SER A 267 -24.48 23.47 22.78
CA SER A 267 -24.20 23.12 21.39
C SER A 267 -23.01 22.15 21.25
N ILE A 268 -22.10 22.13 22.22
CA ILE A 268 -20.89 21.31 22.22
C ILE A 268 -21.19 19.93 22.82
N SER A 269 -20.78 18.89 22.11
CA SER A 269 -20.86 17.51 22.61
C SER A 269 -19.46 16.99 22.94
N LEU A 270 -19.14 16.88 24.23
CA LEU A 270 -17.87 16.34 24.70
C LEU A 270 -17.67 14.88 24.28
N ASP A 271 -18.74 14.07 24.32
CA ASP A 271 -18.71 12.67 23.86
C ASP A 271 -18.26 12.57 22.40
N LYS A 272 -18.78 13.44 21.53
CA LYS A 272 -18.37 13.48 20.12
C LYS A 272 -16.89 13.87 19.97
N ILE A 273 -16.43 14.87 20.71
CA ILE A 273 -15.03 15.30 20.71
C ILE A 273 -14.10 14.15 21.08
N PHE A 274 -14.37 13.46 22.19
CA PHE A 274 -13.50 12.38 22.70
C PHE A 274 -13.64 11.04 21.95
N LYS A 275 -14.67 10.89 21.10
CA LYS A 275 -14.84 9.73 20.20
C LYS A 275 -14.32 9.98 18.77
N GLY A 276 -13.52 11.02 18.58
CA GLY A 276 -12.86 11.25 17.29
C GLY A 276 -13.71 11.95 16.23
N HIS A 277 -14.85 12.58 16.59
CA HIS A 277 -15.62 13.40 15.64
C HIS A 277 -14.96 14.78 15.42
N VAL A 278 -13.76 14.79 14.85
CA VAL A 278 -12.85 15.94 14.83
C VAL A 278 -13.37 17.13 14.00
N LEU A 279 -13.72 16.93 12.72
CA LEU A 279 -14.02 18.05 11.82
C LEU A 279 -15.35 18.72 12.19
N SER A 280 -16.37 17.90 12.42
CA SER A 280 -17.68 18.36 12.88
C SER A 280 -17.61 19.08 14.23
N SER A 281 -16.84 18.56 15.20
CA SER A 281 -16.68 19.22 16.50
C SER A 281 -15.88 20.53 16.41
N LYS A 282 -14.83 20.58 15.57
CA LYS A 282 -14.07 21.81 15.32
C LYS A 282 -14.93 22.94 14.77
N GLN A 283 -15.85 22.64 13.84
CA GLN A 283 -16.77 23.65 13.32
C GLN A 283 -17.66 24.24 14.41
N VAL A 284 -18.23 23.39 15.28
CA VAL A 284 -19.08 23.85 16.39
C VAL A 284 -18.27 24.68 17.40
N LEU A 285 -17.06 24.25 17.74
CA LEU A 285 -16.16 24.99 18.62
C LEU A 285 -15.76 26.34 18.02
N ALA A 286 -15.49 26.40 16.72
CA ALA A 286 -15.20 27.65 16.01
C ALA A 286 -16.39 28.61 16.01
N ASP A 287 -17.61 28.12 15.78
CA ASP A 287 -18.84 28.93 15.86
C ASP A 287 -19.04 29.49 17.28
N CYS A 288 -18.77 28.69 18.33
CA CYS A 288 -18.84 29.12 19.73
C CYS A 288 -17.77 30.17 20.06
N LEU A 289 -16.54 29.96 19.61
CA LEU A 289 -15.43 30.89 19.82
C LEU A 289 -15.72 32.23 19.14
N GLN A 290 -16.22 32.20 17.89
CA GLN A 290 -16.65 33.38 17.17
C GLN A 290 -17.81 34.10 17.87
N CYS A 291 -18.76 33.37 18.45
CA CYS A 291 -19.84 33.95 19.25
C CYS A 291 -19.30 34.72 20.47
N CYS A 292 -18.38 34.11 21.22
CA CYS A 292 -17.76 34.73 22.39
C CYS A 292 -16.90 35.95 22.04
N THR A 293 -16.10 35.90 20.97
CA THR A 293 -15.30 37.05 20.52
C THR A 293 -16.19 38.19 20.01
N SER A 294 -17.22 37.87 19.22
CA SER A 294 -18.19 38.86 18.72
C SER A 294 -18.91 39.57 19.86
N TRP A 295 -19.25 38.87 20.95
CA TRP A 295 -19.82 39.47 22.15
C TRP A 295 -18.91 40.56 22.73
N LYS A 296 -17.62 40.25 22.92
CA LYS A 296 -16.63 41.22 23.43
C LYS A 296 -16.53 42.44 22.52
N GLU A 297 -16.44 42.22 21.21
CA GLU A 297 -16.35 43.29 20.22
C GLU A 297 -17.59 44.21 20.25
N ILE A 298 -18.79 43.63 20.29
CA ILE A 298 -20.05 44.38 20.34
C ILE A 298 -20.15 45.23 21.61
N TYR A 299 -19.78 44.68 22.77
CA TYR A 299 -19.76 45.43 24.01
C TYR A 299 -18.76 46.59 23.94
N LEU A 300 -17.52 46.33 23.51
CA LEU A 300 -16.46 47.35 23.43
C LEU A 300 -16.85 48.49 22.48
N GLN A 301 -17.44 48.17 21.33
CA GLN A 301 -17.97 49.17 20.40
C GLN A 301 -19.09 50.00 21.05
N ALA A 302 -20.02 49.36 21.76
CA ALA A 302 -21.13 50.05 22.41
C ALA A 302 -20.67 50.96 23.57
N SER A 303 -19.66 50.51 24.34
CA SER A 303 -18.98 51.28 25.40
C SER A 303 -18.32 52.53 24.81
N GLN A 304 -17.50 52.38 23.76
CA GLN A 304 -16.86 53.51 23.06
C GLN A 304 -17.87 54.52 22.50
N LEU A 305 -18.96 54.04 21.88
CA LEU A 305 -20.03 54.90 21.38
C LEU A 305 -20.75 55.63 22.51
N HIS A 306 -20.94 55.00 23.67
CA HIS A 306 -21.54 55.66 24.83
C HIS A 306 -20.64 56.79 25.35
N SER A 307 -19.36 56.51 25.59
CA SER A 307 -18.40 57.51 26.09
C SER A 307 -18.22 58.71 25.16
N LYS A 308 -18.45 58.53 23.85
CA LYS A 308 -18.35 59.60 22.86
C LYS A 308 -19.59 60.49 22.76
N TYR A 309 -20.79 59.93 22.92
CA TYR A 309 -22.05 60.60 22.55
C TYR A 309 -23.04 60.78 23.70
N SER A 310 -22.82 60.17 24.88
CA SER A 310 -23.70 60.30 26.04
C SER A 310 -23.12 61.23 27.11
N PRO A 311 -23.97 62.02 27.80
CA PRO A 311 -23.53 62.90 28.88
C PRO A 311 -23.28 62.16 30.19
N LYS A 312 -23.81 60.94 30.35
CA LYS A 312 -23.58 60.07 31.51
C LYS A 312 -22.32 59.23 31.27
N GLY A 313 -21.43 59.14 32.27
CA GLY A 313 -20.24 58.30 32.21
C GLY A 313 -20.57 56.81 32.07
N TRP A 314 -19.66 56.02 31.50
CA TRP A 314 -19.78 54.58 31.33
C TRP A 314 -18.72 53.85 32.18
N ASP A 315 -18.85 53.98 33.50
CA ASP A 315 -17.86 53.49 34.47
C ASP A 315 -18.25 52.10 34.99
N LEU A 316 -18.16 51.09 34.12
CA LEU A 316 -18.45 49.68 34.45
C LEU A 316 -17.16 48.89 34.68
N ASP A 317 -17.19 47.94 35.62
CA ASP A 317 -16.06 47.03 35.85
C ASP A 317 -16.09 45.88 34.84
N GLU A 318 -15.47 46.10 33.68
CA GLU A 318 -15.42 45.14 32.58
C GLU A 318 -14.75 43.81 32.97
N THR A 319 -13.89 43.82 33.99
CA THR A 319 -13.15 42.63 34.43
C THR A 319 -14.09 41.55 34.98
N ARG A 320 -15.20 41.95 35.62
CA ARG A 320 -16.14 41.03 36.28
C ARG A 320 -16.85 40.07 35.33
N PHE A 321 -17.00 40.42 34.05
CA PHE A 321 -17.68 39.57 33.07
C PHE A 321 -16.79 39.13 31.90
N PHE A 322 -15.70 39.85 31.61
CA PHE A 322 -14.74 39.38 30.60
C PHE A 322 -13.85 38.26 31.09
N VAL A 323 -13.47 38.21 32.37
CA VAL A 323 -12.63 37.11 32.90
C VAL A 323 -13.30 35.75 32.70
N VAL A 324 -14.62 35.67 32.91
CA VAL A 324 -15.41 34.43 32.73
C VAL A 324 -15.46 34.01 31.26
N ILE A 325 -15.68 34.98 30.35
CA ILE A 325 -15.70 34.74 28.90
C ILE A 325 -14.32 34.34 28.39
N ASP A 326 -13.26 35.01 28.85
CA ASP A 326 -11.88 34.73 28.43
C ASP A 326 -11.40 33.36 28.90
N ALA A 327 -11.75 32.97 30.13
CA ALA A 327 -11.52 31.62 30.61
C ALA A 327 -12.26 30.59 29.74
N PHE A 328 -13.52 30.84 29.37
CA PHE A 328 -14.28 29.94 28.49
C PHE A 328 -13.68 29.86 27.07
N ILE A 329 -13.27 30.99 26.48
CA ILE A 329 -12.56 31.01 25.18
C ILE A 329 -11.29 30.15 25.24
N GLN A 330 -10.55 30.22 26.34
CA GLN A 330 -9.38 29.35 26.53
C GLN A 330 -9.77 27.87 26.56
N ARG A 331 -10.84 27.48 27.27
CA ARG A 331 -11.35 26.09 27.27
C ARG A 331 -11.73 25.61 25.87
N LEU A 332 -12.39 26.45 25.07
CA LEU A 332 -12.73 26.11 23.68
C LEU A 332 -11.49 25.92 22.82
N THR A 333 -10.47 26.75 23.04
CA THR A 333 -9.17 26.65 22.35
C THR A 333 -8.44 25.37 22.73
N ASP A 334 -8.46 25.00 24.02
CA ASP A 334 -7.90 23.75 24.52
C ASP A 334 -8.59 22.54 23.86
N LEU A 335 -9.93 22.55 23.72
CA LEU A 335 -10.69 21.50 23.05
C LEU A 335 -10.40 21.42 21.53
N LEU A 336 -10.16 22.55 20.87
CA LEU A 336 -9.72 22.58 19.48
C LEU A 336 -8.35 21.89 19.34
N GLU A 337 -7.41 22.18 20.25
CA GLU A 337 -6.10 21.52 20.29
C GLU A 337 -6.24 20.01 20.52
N VAL A 338 -7.17 19.55 21.38
CA VAL A 338 -7.48 18.12 21.56
C VAL A 338 -7.96 17.50 20.24
N CYS A 339 -8.84 18.19 19.50
CA CYS A 339 -9.30 17.75 18.19
C CYS A 339 -8.16 17.68 17.17
N ASP A 340 -7.26 18.67 17.14
CA ASP A 340 -6.04 18.65 16.32
C ASP A 340 -5.13 17.47 16.67
N CYS A 341 -4.89 17.22 17.95
CA CYS A 341 -4.07 16.11 18.41
C CYS A 341 -4.65 14.74 17.99
N GLN A 342 -5.97 14.56 18.07
CA GLN A 342 -6.63 13.31 17.66
C GLN A 342 -6.43 13.01 16.17
N HIS A 343 -6.55 14.02 15.32
CA HIS A 343 -6.28 13.87 13.89
C HIS A 343 -4.79 13.56 13.62
N GLN A 344 -3.89 14.25 14.32
CA GLN A 344 -2.44 14.14 14.11
C GLN A 344 -1.86 12.82 14.64
N PHE A 345 -2.16 12.43 15.88
CA PHE A 345 -1.51 11.31 16.55
C PHE A 345 -2.32 10.01 16.55
N ALA A 346 -3.62 10.07 16.26
CA ALA A 346 -4.48 8.90 16.22
C ALA A 346 -5.27 8.75 14.91
N ARG A 347 -5.10 9.67 13.95
CA ARG A 347 -5.70 9.58 12.59
C ARG A 347 -7.22 9.44 12.63
N TRP A 348 -7.86 10.14 13.57
CA TRP A 348 -9.31 10.22 13.63
C TRP A 348 -9.85 11.25 12.64
N GLU A 349 -10.85 10.85 11.85
CA GLU A 349 -11.62 11.69 10.96
C GLU A 349 -13.12 11.40 11.15
N ASP A 350 -13.83 12.33 11.78
CA ASP A 350 -15.28 12.28 12.01
C ASP A 350 -15.86 10.97 12.60
N GLY A 351 -15.11 10.32 13.48
CA GLY A 351 -15.51 9.08 14.17
C GLY A 351 -15.05 7.81 13.46
N GLU A 352 -14.30 7.93 12.36
CA GLU A 352 -13.59 6.83 11.73
C GLU A 352 -12.08 6.98 11.94
N GLN A 353 -11.42 5.88 12.26
CA GLN A 353 -9.97 5.85 12.46
C GLN A 353 -9.29 5.26 11.23
N THR A 354 -8.38 6.01 10.60
CA THR A 354 -7.65 5.51 9.43
C THR A 354 -6.64 4.43 9.82
N SER A 355 -6.50 3.42 8.96
CA SER A 355 -5.56 2.32 9.16
C SER A 355 -4.13 2.81 9.34
N LEU A 356 -3.34 2.09 10.16
CA LEU A 356 -1.92 2.36 10.29
C LEU A 356 -1.21 2.28 8.93
N PRO A 357 -0.28 3.20 8.64
CA PRO A 357 0.55 3.13 7.44
C PRO A 357 1.45 1.90 7.49
N CYS A 358 1.57 1.20 6.36
CA CYS A 358 2.51 0.10 6.22
C CYS A 358 3.86 0.63 5.72
N PHE A 359 4.89 0.50 6.54
CA PHE A 359 6.26 0.83 6.15
C PHE A 359 6.90 -0.33 5.37
N GLY A 360 7.60 -0.02 4.29
CA GLY A 360 8.33 -1.03 3.48
C GLY A 360 9.65 -1.45 4.12
N GLY A 361 10.21 -2.57 3.66
CA GLY A 361 11.53 -3.04 4.07
C GLY A 361 11.57 -3.90 5.34
N LEU A 362 12.77 -4.35 5.72
CA LEU A 362 12.98 -5.30 6.82
C LEU A 362 12.61 -4.75 8.21
N GLN A 363 12.64 -3.42 8.37
CA GLN A 363 12.29 -2.72 9.63
C GLN A 363 10.86 -2.19 9.64
N GLY A 364 10.05 -2.49 8.60
CA GLY A 364 8.71 -1.93 8.45
C GLY A 364 7.75 -2.29 9.59
N GLU A 365 7.80 -3.54 10.08
CA GLU A 365 6.99 -3.98 11.23
C GLU A 365 7.40 -3.27 12.52
N GLU A 366 8.70 -3.06 12.74
CA GLU A 366 9.23 -2.34 13.91
C GLU A 366 8.75 -0.88 13.94
N PHE A 367 8.79 -0.19 12.79
CA PHE A 367 8.28 1.17 12.66
C PHE A 367 6.76 1.25 12.87
N THR A 368 6.02 0.27 12.34
CA THR A 368 4.56 0.17 12.54
C THR A 368 4.23 -0.06 14.02
N GLY A 369 4.98 -0.94 14.70
CA GLY A 369 4.83 -1.19 16.14
C GLY A 369 5.17 0.04 16.99
N THR A 370 6.18 0.82 16.60
CA THR A 370 6.52 2.09 17.26
C THR A 370 5.40 3.11 17.12
N LEU A 371 4.80 3.21 15.92
CA LEU A 371 3.66 4.09 15.67
C LEU A 371 2.41 3.67 16.45
N GLN A 372 2.13 2.37 16.54
CA GLN A 372 1.04 1.84 17.39
C GLN A 372 1.27 2.19 18.86
N THR A 373 2.50 2.03 19.38
CA THR A 373 2.83 2.36 20.77
C THR A 373 2.62 3.86 21.06
N LEU A 374 2.98 4.72 20.10
CA LEU A 374 2.77 6.17 20.18
C LEU A 374 1.28 6.48 20.27
N GLU A 375 0.48 5.85 19.43
CA GLU A 375 -0.96 5.99 19.39
C GLU A 375 -1.64 5.46 20.67
N ASP A 376 -1.23 4.31 21.20
CA ASP A 376 -1.75 3.76 22.46
C ASP A 376 -1.47 4.73 23.63
N THR A 377 -0.27 5.31 23.64
CA THR A 377 0.14 6.33 24.62
C THR A 377 -0.73 7.58 24.52
N PHE A 378 -1.05 8.00 23.29
CA PHE A 378 -1.97 9.11 23.05
C PHE A 378 -3.39 8.81 23.54
N HIS A 379 -3.95 7.65 23.21
CA HIS A 379 -5.29 7.24 23.65
C HIS A 379 -5.39 7.19 25.17
N HIS A 380 -4.37 6.68 25.87
CA HIS A 380 -4.33 6.71 27.33
C HIS A 380 -4.32 8.15 27.87
N GLY A 381 -3.57 9.06 27.24
CA GLY A 381 -3.60 10.49 27.56
C GLY A 381 -4.99 11.10 27.41
N LEU A 382 -5.65 10.80 26.29
CA LEU A 382 -6.99 11.29 25.96
C LEU A 382 -8.05 10.76 26.94
N GLN A 383 -7.99 9.47 27.30
CA GLN A 383 -8.89 8.88 28.29
C GLN A 383 -8.78 9.55 29.66
N ASN A 384 -7.56 9.87 30.11
CA ASN A 384 -7.38 10.59 31.36
C ASN A 384 -7.99 12.00 31.30
N LEU A 385 -7.86 12.70 30.17
CA LEU A 385 -8.47 14.02 29.99
C LEU A 385 -10.01 13.95 29.98
N CYS A 386 -10.57 12.90 29.38
CA CYS A 386 -12.01 12.64 29.37
C CYS A 386 -12.59 12.40 30.76
N SER A 387 -11.80 11.88 31.71
CA SER A 387 -12.25 11.61 33.09
C SER A 387 -12.64 12.87 33.90
N VAL A 388 -12.31 14.06 33.37
CA VAL A 388 -12.55 15.38 34.00
C VAL A 388 -13.59 16.20 33.23
N ASP A 389 -14.43 15.54 32.44
CA ASP A 389 -15.46 16.13 31.56
C ASP A 389 -16.33 17.21 32.22
N LYS A 390 -16.72 17.02 33.47
CA LYS A 390 -17.56 17.94 34.24
C LYS A 390 -16.89 19.28 34.57
N ALA A 391 -15.56 19.34 34.60
CA ALA A 391 -14.81 20.56 34.90
C ALA A 391 -14.52 21.42 33.65
N ILE A 392 -14.81 20.93 32.45
CA ILE A 392 -14.43 21.60 31.19
C ILE A 392 -15.17 22.93 31.03
N PHE A 393 -16.47 22.93 31.28
CA PHE A 393 -17.31 24.12 31.16
C PHE A 393 -17.45 24.92 32.45
N ASP A 394 -16.98 24.38 33.58
CA ASP A 394 -16.86 25.14 34.82
C ASP A 394 -15.57 25.95 34.82
N VAL A 395 -15.67 27.21 34.40
CA VAL A 395 -14.52 28.13 34.35
C VAL A 395 -13.97 28.50 35.74
N THR A 396 -14.68 28.18 36.82
CA THR A 396 -14.20 28.41 38.18
C THR A 396 -13.36 27.25 38.71
N ASP A 397 -13.49 26.07 38.09
CA ASP A 397 -12.67 24.90 38.41
C ASP A 397 -11.34 24.94 37.64
N ASN A 398 -10.24 24.86 38.39
CA ASN A 398 -8.88 24.85 37.86
C ASN A 398 -8.35 23.44 37.53
N THR A 399 -9.10 22.37 37.82
CA THR A 399 -8.69 20.98 37.54
C THR A 399 -8.43 20.75 36.04
N TRP A 400 -9.24 21.33 35.15
CA TRP A 400 -8.98 21.24 33.71
C TRP A 400 -7.64 21.86 33.33
N CYS A 401 -7.27 23.02 33.90
CA CYS A 401 -6.00 23.68 33.59
C CYS A 401 -4.79 22.76 33.85
N SER A 402 -4.80 22.06 34.99
CA SER A 402 -3.69 21.17 35.36
C SER A 402 -3.65 19.93 34.48
N GLU A 403 -4.81 19.31 34.22
CA GLU A 403 -4.90 18.08 33.43
C GLU A 403 -4.62 18.33 31.95
N PHE A 404 -5.09 19.45 31.39
CA PHE A 404 -4.74 19.87 30.03
C PHE A 404 -3.24 20.20 29.91
N SER A 405 -2.63 20.83 30.93
CA SER A 405 -1.18 21.07 30.93
C SER A 405 -0.37 19.77 30.93
N ARG A 406 -0.82 18.75 31.67
CA ARG A 406 -0.24 17.40 31.67
C ARG A 406 -0.42 16.72 30.30
N PHE A 407 -1.57 16.87 29.68
CA PHE A 407 -1.82 16.40 28.32
C PHE A 407 -0.90 17.09 27.30
N CYS A 408 -0.72 18.41 27.36
CA CYS A 408 0.21 19.15 26.51
C CYS A 408 1.66 18.68 26.68
N ALA A 409 2.08 18.34 27.91
CA ALA A 409 3.39 17.75 28.15
C ALA A 409 3.52 16.34 27.51
N LEU A 410 2.47 15.52 27.57
CA LEU A 410 2.42 14.23 26.88
C LEU A 410 2.51 14.43 25.36
N VAL A 411 1.77 15.36 24.78
CA VAL A 411 1.78 15.67 23.35
C VAL A 411 3.18 16.10 22.89
N LYS A 412 3.89 16.92 23.67
CA LYS A 412 5.30 17.26 23.38
C LYS A 412 6.22 16.03 23.36
N ASN A 413 5.99 15.05 24.24
CA ASN A 413 6.73 13.80 24.20
C ASN A 413 6.39 12.97 22.95
N LEU A 414 5.11 12.90 22.57
CA LEU A 414 4.65 12.24 21.35
C LEU A 414 5.26 12.90 20.10
N GLU A 415 5.37 14.23 20.06
CA GLU A 415 6.05 14.95 18.99
C GLU A 415 7.52 14.54 18.86
N MET A 416 8.25 14.46 19.97
CA MET A 416 9.66 14.02 19.96
C MET A 416 9.79 12.56 19.47
N MET A 417 8.91 11.67 19.92
CA MET A 417 8.89 10.29 19.46
C MET A 417 8.56 10.19 17.96
N MET A 418 7.62 10.99 17.47
CA MET A 418 7.28 11.08 16.04
C MET A 418 8.47 11.59 15.21
N GLN A 419 9.18 12.61 15.67
CA GLN A 419 10.41 13.09 15.00
C GLN A 419 11.49 12.00 14.93
N ASN A 420 11.68 11.25 16.00
CA ASN A 420 12.63 10.13 16.03
C ASN A 420 12.22 8.99 15.09
N LEU A 421 10.92 8.70 15.00
CA LEU A 421 10.37 7.73 14.06
C LEU A 421 10.61 8.20 12.61
N ILE A 422 10.23 9.42 12.26
CA ILE A 422 10.47 10.01 10.93
C ILE A 422 11.95 9.91 10.58
N ASN A 423 12.85 10.34 11.47
CA ASN A 423 14.29 10.26 11.24
C ASN A 423 14.78 8.82 11.03
N SER A 424 14.20 7.84 11.71
CA SER A 424 14.59 6.43 11.58
C SER A 424 14.08 5.82 10.28
N VAL A 425 12.82 6.11 9.91
CA VAL A 425 12.21 5.61 8.67
C VAL A 425 12.95 6.17 7.46
N PHE A 426 13.27 7.47 7.43
CA PHE A 426 13.96 8.10 6.29
C PHE A 426 15.39 7.59 6.06
N LYS A 427 16.04 6.97 7.05
CA LYS A 427 17.36 6.31 6.86
C LYS A 427 17.29 5.10 5.92
N THR A 428 16.11 4.51 5.77
CA THR A 428 15.88 3.33 4.91
C THR A 428 15.48 3.68 3.48
N VAL A 429 15.28 4.97 3.18
CA VAL A 429 14.76 5.45 1.90
C VAL A 429 15.90 5.65 0.89
N TYR A 430 15.79 4.96 -0.24
CA TYR A 430 16.75 5.08 -1.35
C TYR A 430 16.09 5.49 -2.68
N LEU A 431 14.76 5.37 -2.78
CA LEU A 431 13.98 5.72 -3.95
C LEU A 431 13.22 7.03 -3.71
N PHE A 432 13.13 7.85 -4.75
CA PHE A 432 12.45 9.14 -4.66
C PHE A 432 10.96 8.97 -4.33
N GLU A 433 10.28 8.04 -5.02
CA GLU A 433 8.85 7.79 -4.89
C GLU A 433 8.48 7.31 -3.49
N GLU A 434 9.32 6.47 -2.89
CA GLU A 434 9.14 6.02 -1.51
C GLU A 434 9.29 7.17 -0.52
N GLY A 435 10.28 8.05 -0.73
CA GLY A 435 10.46 9.26 0.07
C GLY A 435 9.25 10.18 0.02
N VAL A 436 8.70 10.43 -1.18
CA VAL A 436 7.48 11.23 -1.36
C VAL A 436 6.29 10.60 -0.64
N ARG A 437 6.08 9.28 -0.78
CA ARG A 437 5.01 8.55 -0.10
C ARG A 437 5.10 8.69 1.43
N LEU A 438 6.30 8.60 1.99
CA LEU A 438 6.50 8.74 3.43
C LEU A 438 6.23 10.16 3.93
N LEU A 439 6.62 11.19 3.16
CA LEU A 439 6.27 12.57 3.48
C LEU A 439 4.75 12.78 3.47
N ASP A 440 4.02 12.11 2.58
CA ASP A 440 2.54 12.16 2.55
C ASP A 440 1.92 11.47 3.77
N ILE A 441 2.45 10.31 4.17
CA ILE A 441 2.01 9.59 5.39
C ILE A 441 2.14 10.46 6.64
N PHE A 442 3.24 11.20 6.78
CA PHE A 442 3.47 12.07 7.93
C PHE A 442 2.86 13.47 7.78
N ARG A 443 2.19 13.76 6.66
CA ARG A 443 1.61 15.09 6.40
C ARG A 443 0.66 15.59 7.50
N PRO A 444 -0.25 14.77 8.08
CA PRO A 444 -1.13 15.26 9.15
C PRO A 444 -0.35 15.80 10.35
N VAL A 445 0.74 15.12 10.76
CA VAL A 445 1.56 15.55 11.89
C VAL A 445 2.48 16.73 11.57
N SER A 446 2.80 16.96 10.29
CA SER A 446 3.58 18.12 9.83
C SER A 446 2.84 19.46 9.97
N ALA A 447 1.57 19.48 10.43
CA ALA A 447 0.91 20.70 10.88
C ALA A 447 1.61 21.33 12.11
N ARG A 448 2.34 20.54 12.89
CA ARG A 448 3.11 21.01 14.04
C ARG A 448 4.50 21.49 13.61
N GLU A 449 4.86 22.71 13.98
CA GLU A 449 6.10 23.37 13.54
C GLU A 449 7.39 22.59 13.87
N ALA A 450 7.42 21.85 14.99
CA ALA A 450 8.57 21.03 15.36
C ALA A 450 8.76 19.83 14.41
N ILE A 451 7.66 19.17 14.01
CA ILE A 451 7.68 18.04 13.07
C ILE A 451 7.84 18.53 11.63
N LYS A 452 7.23 19.68 11.30
CA LYS A 452 7.35 20.34 9.99
C LYS A 452 8.81 20.59 9.63
N ARG A 453 9.60 21.15 10.56
CA ARG A 453 11.04 21.38 10.35
C ARG A 453 11.80 20.11 9.97
N VAL A 454 11.51 18.99 10.64
CA VAL A 454 12.11 17.68 10.31
C VAL A 454 11.61 17.19 8.95
N THR A 455 10.31 17.31 8.67
CA THR A 455 9.71 16.90 7.40
C THR A 455 10.30 17.69 6.22
N ASP A 456 10.51 19.00 6.38
CA ASP A 456 11.11 19.88 5.38
C ASP A 456 12.59 19.51 5.14
N GLU A 457 13.34 19.20 6.21
CA GLU A 457 14.70 18.66 6.09
C GLU A 457 14.71 17.33 5.30
N LYS A 458 13.76 16.43 5.59
CA LYS A 458 13.62 15.16 4.85
C LYS A 458 13.18 15.36 3.41
N ALA A 459 12.37 16.37 3.12
CA ALA A 459 12.04 16.73 1.74
C ALA A 459 13.29 17.14 0.94
N GLU A 460 14.22 17.89 1.54
CA GLU A 460 15.52 18.19 0.92
C GLU A 460 16.36 16.94 0.67
N GLU A 461 16.40 15.99 1.62
CA GLU A 461 17.07 14.70 1.41
C GLU A 461 16.46 13.93 0.22
N VAL A 462 15.14 13.91 0.10
CA VAL A 462 14.42 13.27 -1.02
C VAL A 462 14.73 13.96 -2.36
N TYR A 463 14.75 15.29 -2.42
CA TYR A 463 15.19 16.00 -3.63
C TYR A 463 16.64 15.66 -3.99
N ASN A 464 17.52 15.48 -3.00
CA ASN A 464 18.90 15.07 -3.23
C ASN A 464 19.02 13.63 -3.76
N ILE A 465 18.12 12.72 -3.40
CA ILE A 465 18.04 11.38 -4.00
C ILE A 465 17.75 11.51 -5.50
N PHE A 466 16.75 12.28 -5.88
CA PHE A 466 16.43 12.49 -7.30
C PHE A 466 17.58 13.20 -8.05
N ASN A 467 18.24 14.18 -7.42
CA ASN A 467 19.42 14.83 -7.99
C ASN A 467 20.59 13.84 -8.21
N LYS A 468 20.83 12.91 -7.28
CA LYS A 468 21.83 11.83 -7.45
C LYS A 468 21.45 10.94 -8.63
N GLU A 469 20.19 10.58 -8.76
CA GLU A 469 19.71 9.79 -9.89
C GLU A 469 19.93 10.51 -11.24
N LEU A 470 19.61 11.80 -11.30
CA LEU A 470 19.85 12.65 -12.47
C LEU A 470 21.34 12.70 -12.84
N LYS A 471 22.22 12.86 -11.85
CA LYS A 471 23.68 12.81 -12.06
C LYS A 471 24.13 11.44 -12.57
N MET A 472 23.54 10.34 -12.07
CA MET A 472 23.83 9.01 -12.59
C MET A 472 23.42 8.86 -14.05
N VAL A 473 22.22 9.34 -14.43
CA VAL A 473 21.76 9.33 -15.83
C VAL A 473 22.70 10.13 -16.73
N ASN A 474 23.07 11.35 -16.32
CA ASN A 474 24.03 12.18 -17.06
C ASN A 474 25.40 11.50 -17.19
N ASN A 475 25.89 10.81 -16.14
CA ASN A 475 27.14 10.05 -16.20
C ASN A 475 27.05 8.87 -17.18
N ILE A 476 25.93 8.14 -17.20
CA ILE A 476 25.71 7.03 -18.15
C ILE A 476 25.65 7.55 -19.59
N LEU A 477 25.03 8.72 -19.79
CA LEU A 477 24.96 9.40 -21.08
C LEU A 477 26.37 9.78 -21.58
N ASN A 478 27.19 10.38 -20.71
CA ASN A 478 28.55 10.83 -21.05
C ASN A 478 29.54 9.67 -21.27
N LYS A 479 29.39 8.55 -20.55
CA LYS A 479 30.33 7.42 -20.62
C LYS A 479 30.26 6.60 -21.90
N ASN A 480 29.35 6.92 -22.83
CA ASN A 480 29.22 6.37 -24.19
C ASN A 480 29.53 4.85 -24.28
N THR A 481 29.05 4.08 -23.30
CA THR A 481 29.38 2.66 -23.18
C THR A 481 28.57 1.91 -24.22
N SER A 482 29.24 1.51 -25.30
CA SER A 482 28.72 0.70 -26.39
C SER A 482 28.59 -0.75 -25.92
N SER A 483 27.62 -1.01 -25.03
CA SER A 483 27.17 -2.38 -24.77
C SER A 483 26.43 -2.88 -26.00
N SER A 484 27.18 -3.47 -26.94
CA SER A 484 26.58 -4.16 -28.09
C SER A 484 25.95 -5.44 -27.57
N SER A 485 24.61 -5.44 -27.43
CA SER A 485 23.86 -6.69 -27.31
C SER A 485 24.10 -7.50 -28.59
N LEU A 486 24.55 -8.75 -28.45
CA LEU A 486 24.92 -9.65 -29.56
C LEU A 486 23.80 -9.85 -30.60
N HIS A 487 22.55 -9.47 -30.31
CA HIS A 487 21.38 -9.69 -31.17
C HIS A 487 20.69 -8.42 -31.66
N MET A 488 21.12 -7.23 -31.23
CA MET A 488 20.43 -5.98 -31.55
C MET A 488 21.32 -5.03 -32.35
N PRO A 489 20.81 -4.41 -33.43
CA PRO A 489 21.58 -3.43 -34.19
C PRO A 489 22.05 -2.27 -33.31
N LYS A 490 23.24 -1.75 -33.61
CA LYS A 490 23.92 -0.74 -32.77
C LYS A 490 23.10 0.53 -32.58
N ILE A 491 22.46 1.02 -33.65
CA ILE A 491 21.67 2.26 -33.61
C ILE A 491 20.40 2.03 -32.78
N SER A 492 19.68 0.94 -33.03
CA SER A 492 18.50 0.60 -32.24
C SER A 492 18.85 0.42 -30.76
N ALA A 493 19.91 -0.33 -30.44
CA ALA A 493 20.32 -0.55 -29.05
C ALA A 493 20.65 0.77 -28.33
N HIS A 494 21.30 1.70 -29.03
CA HIS A 494 21.56 3.04 -28.51
C HIS A 494 20.27 3.80 -28.20
N VAL A 495 19.30 3.79 -29.11
CA VAL A 495 18.01 4.51 -28.95
C VAL A 495 17.20 3.94 -27.78
N TYR A 496 17.10 2.62 -27.65
CA TYR A 496 16.40 2.02 -26.50
C TYR A 496 17.08 2.35 -25.18
N LYS A 497 18.43 2.45 -25.14
CA LYS A 497 19.15 2.93 -23.96
C LYS A 497 18.77 4.38 -23.63
N LEU A 498 18.74 5.28 -24.63
CA LEU A 498 18.32 6.68 -24.44
C LEU A 498 16.87 6.78 -23.93
N MET A 499 15.95 6.03 -24.52
CA MET A 499 14.55 6.00 -24.09
C MET A 499 14.38 5.42 -22.69
N GLY A 500 15.13 4.37 -22.34
CA GLY A 500 15.16 3.82 -20.99
C GLY A 500 15.66 4.83 -19.96
N LEU A 501 16.70 5.60 -20.28
CA LEU A 501 17.20 6.69 -19.42
C LEU A 501 16.17 7.81 -19.28
N LYS A 502 15.47 8.17 -20.37
CA LYS A 502 14.40 9.17 -20.35
C LYS A 502 13.25 8.72 -19.44
N HIS A 503 12.73 7.51 -19.64
CA HIS A 503 11.66 6.95 -18.82
C HIS A 503 12.02 6.91 -17.32
N ARG A 504 13.30 6.61 -17.01
CA ARG A 504 13.81 6.60 -15.63
C ARG A 504 13.77 7.97 -14.96
N LEU A 505 13.82 9.07 -15.73
CA LEU A 505 13.69 10.43 -15.22
C LEU A 505 12.24 10.95 -15.22
N GLU A 506 11.43 10.52 -16.19
CA GLU A 506 10.02 10.90 -16.29
C GLU A 506 9.19 10.35 -15.12
N THR A 507 9.44 9.10 -14.70
CA THR A 507 8.65 8.47 -13.62
C THR A 507 8.74 9.25 -12.29
N PRO A 508 9.93 9.58 -11.75
CA PRO A 508 10.04 10.42 -10.55
C PRO A 508 9.48 11.84 -10.77
N MET A 509 9.62 12.38 -11.98
CA MET A 509 9.13 13.71 -12.31
C MET A 509 7.59 13.80 -12.26
N GLU A 510 6.88 12.78 -12.74
CA GLU A 510 5.42 12.68 -12.63
C GLU A 510 4.96 12.61 -11.17
N VAL A 511 5.68 11.87 -10.32
CA VAL A 511 5.40 11.80 -8.88
C VAL A 511 5.61 13.17 -8.23
N LEU A 512 6.72 13.85 -8.56
CA LEU A 512 7.01 15.20 -8.05
C LEU A 512 5.95 16.24 -8.46
N GLN A 513 5.39 16.14 -9.67
CA GLN A 513 4.31 17.02 -10.13
C GLN A 513 3.02 16.85 -9.31
N LYS A 514 2.74 15.62 -8.85
CA LYS A 514 1.57 15.31 -8.00
C LYS A 514 1.78 15.67 -6.53
N ALA A 515 3.04 15.79 -6.09
CA ALA A 515 3.41 16.11 -4.70
C ALA A 515 3.35 17.62 -4.39
N TYR A 516 2.14 18.20 -4.39
CA TYR A 516 1.92 19.64 -4.11
C TYR A 516 2.19 20.03 -2.65
N PHE A 517 2.16 19.07 -1.74
CA PHE A 517 2.36 19.29 -0.30
C PHE A 517 3.84 19.45 0.08
N MET A 518 4.78 19.04 -0.79
CA MET A 518 6.21 19.15 -0.51
C MET A 518 6.67 20.62 -0.62
N PRO A 519 7.63 21.05 0.23
CA PRO A 519 8.09 22.42 0.25
C PRO A 519 8.75 22.81 -1.07
N ASP A 520 8.51 24.05 -1.48
CA ASP A 520 9.20 24.66 -2.61
C ASP A 520 10.59 25.11 -2.18
N SER A 521 11.60 24.51 -2.80
CA SER A 521 13.00 24.85 -2.53
C SER A 521 13.81 25.15 -3.78
N ASN A 522 14.97 25.75 -3.58
CA ASN A 522 15.93 25.97 -4.66
C ASN A 522 16.39 24.63 -5.25
N THR A 523 16.51 23.59 -4.43
CA THR A 523 16.83 22.23 -4.86
C THR A 523 15.74 21.66 -5.76
N ARG A 524 14.45 21.79 -5.37
CA ARG A 524 13.31 21.38 -6.21
C ARG A 524 13.37 22.04 -7.58
N LYS A 525 13.50 23.37 -7.63
CA LYS A 525 13.57 24.13 -8.89
C LYS A 525 14.75 23.68 -9.76
N ALA A 526 15.93 23.50 -9.15
CA ALA A 526 17.13 23.04 -9.84
C ALA A 526 16.99 21.62 -10.41
N VAL A 527 16.38 20.71 -9.65
CA VAL A 527 16.12 19.33 -10.09
C VAL A 527 15.11 19.31 -11.24
N VAL A 528 14.02 20.06 -11.12
CA VAL A 528 13.01 20.19 -12.19
C VAL A 528 13.61 20.77 -13.46
N SER A 529 14.37 21.86 -13.36
CA SER A 529 15.01 22.48 -14.53
C SER A 529 16.05 21.57 -15.17
N SER A 530 16.90 20.93 -14.35
CA SER A 530 17.94 20.05 -14.85
C SER A 530 17.36 18.78 -15.48
N CYS A 531 16.30 18.22 -14.89
CA CYS A 531 15.60 17.05 -15.42
C CYS A 531 14.97 17.37 -16.78
N SER A 532 14.28 18.51 -16.87
CA SER A 532 13.67 18.98 -18.12
C SER A 532 14.72 19.19 -19.22
N GLN A 533 15.87 19.78 -18.90
CA GLN A 533 16.99 19.94 -19.83
C GLN A 533 17.56 18.58 -20.27
N THR A 534 17.80 17.66 -19.35
CA THR A 534 18.31 16.32 -19.69
C THR A 534 17.32 15.56 -20.59
N ILE A 535 16.03 15.62 -20.31
CA ILE A 535 14.99 14.98 -21.14
C ILE A 535 14.98 15.58 -22.56
N GLN A 536 15.09 16.91 -22.69
CA GLN A 536 15.20 17.56 -24.00
C GLN A 536 16.44 17.09 -24.77
N VAL A 537 17.59 17.01 -24.12
CA VAL A 537 18.83 16.49 -24.73
C VAL A 537 18.66 15.03 -25.18
N LEU A 538 18.01 14.19 -24.37
CA LEU A 538 17.73 12.79 -24.73
C LEU A 538 16.82 12.71 -25.97
N ASP A 539 15.78 13.54 -26.04
CA ASP A 539 14.88 13.60 -27.21
C ASP A 539 15.59 14.08 -28.48
N GLU A 540 16.49 15.06 -28.36
CA GLU A 540 17.34 15.49 -29.46
C GLU A 540 18.29 14.40 -29.94
N LEU A 541 18.91 13.65 -29.03
CA LEU A 541 19.80 12.53 -29.37
C LEU A 541 19.05 11.38 -30.06
N VAL A 542 17.83 11.06 -29.62
CA VAL A 542 16.97 10.08 -30.29
C VAL A 542 16.63 10.53 -31.71
N ARG A 543 16.22 11.80 -31.89
CA ARG A 543 15.89 12.36 -33.21
C ARG A 543 17.10 12.42 -34.13
N LYS A 544 18.27 12.80 -33.59
CA LYS A 544 19.55 12.81 -34.30
C LYS A 544 19.94 11.40 -34.75
N SER A 545 19.82 10.40 -33.88
CA SER A 545 20.11 9.00 -34.22
C SER A 545 19.21 8.48 -35.35
N PHE A 546 17.93 8.87 -35.35
CA PHE A 546 17.01 8.55 -36.44
C PHE A 546 17.39 9.25 -37.75
N SER A 547 17.74 10.54 -37.70
CA SER A 547 18.18 11.30 -38.87
C SER A 547 19.47 10.73 -39.47
N GLU A 548 20.46 10.40 -38.63
CA GLU A 548 21.73 9.79 -39.07
C GLU A 548 21.51 8.42 -39.69
N TRP A 549 20.62 7.61 -39.11
CA TRP A 549 20.20 6.35 -39.68
C TRP A 549 19.54 6.55 -41.04
N SER A 550 18.55 7.46 -41.13
CA SER A 550 17.82 7.72 -42.37
C SER A 550 18.71 8.26 -43.49
N GLN A 551 19.75 9.04 -43.17
CA GLN A 551 20.72 9.54 -44.15
C GLN A 551 21.66 8.45 -44.66
N LYS A 552 21.98 7.43 -43.84
CA LYS A 552 22.81 6.30 -44.26
C LYS A 552 22.11 5.34 -45.22
N LEU A 553 20.78 5.43 -45.33
CA LEU A 553 19.99 4.63 -46.25
C LEU A 553 20.14 5.16 -47.68
N ASP A 554 21.33 5.02 -48.26
CA ASP A 554 21.55 5.28 -49.67
C ASP A 554 20.93 4.15 -50.50
N GLY A 555 20.41 4.47 -51.69
CA GLY A 555 19.82 3.50 -52.64
C GLY A 555 20.76 2.38 -53.12
N GLN A 556 21.98 2.28 -52.58
CA GLN A 556 22.92 1.17 -52.79
C GLN A 556 22.35 -0.18 -52.32
N HIS A 557 21.44 -0.19 -51.35
CA HIS A 557 20.78 -1.41 -50.89
C HIS A 557 19.87 -2.06 -51.95
N LEU A 558 19.37 -1.30 -52.93
CA LEU A 558 18.68 -1.86 -54.10
C LEU A 558 19.68 -2.53 -55.05
N LYS A 559 20.85 -1.92 -55.24
CA LYS A 559 21.93 -2.46 -56.09
C LYS A 559 22.53 -3.76 -55.53
N SER A 560 22.50 -3.96 -54.21
CA SER A 560 22.94 -5.24 -53.62
C SER A 560 21.95 -6.39 -53.87
N LEU A 561 20.67 -6.10 -54.15
CA LEU A 561 19.68 -7.11 -54.55
C LEU A 561 19.77 -7.48 -56.05
N GLU A 562 20.45 -6.67 -56.86
CA GLU A 562 20.74 -6.95 -58.28
C GLU A 562 21.90 -7.95 -58.46
N GLN A 563 22.58 -8.34 -57.38
CA GLN A 563 23.67 -9.31 -57.41
C GLN A 563 23.16 -10.75 -57.58
N PRO A 564 23.98 -11.66 -58.15
CA PRO A 564 23.64 -13.08 -58.25
C PRO A 564 23.48 -13.72 -56.87
N LEU A 565 22.73 -14.83 -56.77
CA LEU A 565 22.41 -15.48 -55.49
C LEU A 565 23.65 -16.06 -54.78
N MET A 566 24.61 -16.58 -55.56
CA MET A 566 25.75 -17.36 -55.07
C MET A 566 27.05 -16.90 -55.73
N VAL A 567 28.18 -17.16 -55.08
CA VAL A 567 29.53 -16.94 -55.63
C VAL A 567 30.42 -18.15 -55.32
N ARG A 568 31.41 -18.43 -56.18
CA ARG A 568 32.44 -19.45 -55.88
C ARG A 568 33.55 -18.86 -55.02
N TYR A 569 34.11 -19.66 -54.12
CA TYR A 569 35.33 -19.28 -53.41
C TYR A 569 36.49 -19.08 -54.39
N ALA A 570 37.30 -18.05 -54.15
CA ALA A 570 38.44 -17.69 -54.99
C ALA A 570 39.68 -18.60 -54.81
N ASP A 571 39.60 -19.58 -53.91
CA ASP A 571 40.70 -20.45 -53.48
C ASP A 571 40.86 -21.74 -54.32
N GLY A 572 40.02 -21.92 -55.35
CA GLY A 572 40.05 -23.10 -56.21
C GLY A 572 39.38 -24.36 -55.62
N SER A 573 38.75 -24.26 -54.44
CA SER A 573 38.06 -25.39 -53.77
C SER A 573 36.74 -25.82 -54.41
N ASN A 574 36.25 -25.10 -55.44
CA ASN A 574 34.93 -25.25 -56.06
C ASN A 574 33.74 -25.14 -55.08
N GLN A 575 33.95 -24.66 -53.85
CA GLN A 575 32.88 -24.42 -52.89
C GLN A 575 32.08 -23.15 -53.24
N LEU A 576 30.84 -23.10 -52.76
CA LEU A 576 29.90 -22.00 -52.94
C LEU A 576 29.76 -21.17 -51.65
N ASP A 577 29.63 -19.86 -51.77
CA ASP A 577 29.23 -18.95 -50.69
C ASP A 577 28.01 -18.14 -51.12
N ILE A 578 27.28 -17.62 -50.13
CA ILE A 578 26.10 -16.80 -50.35
C ILE A 578 26.51 -15.38 -50.69
N ASN A 579 25.95 -14.84 -51.77
CA ASN A 579 26.19 -13.46 -52.17
C ASN A 579 25.06 -12.54 -51.69
N PHE A 580 24.87 -12.47 -50.37
CA PHE A 580 23.84 -11.64 -49.74
C PHE A 580 24.48 -10.59 -48.83
N ASP A 581 24.13 -9.32 -49.04
CA ASP A 581 24.66 -8.20 -48.24
C ASP A 581 24.18 -8.28 -46.78
N LYS A 582 25.13 -8.41 -45.85
CA LYS A 582 24.85 -8.47 -44.40
C LYS A 582 24.19 -7.18 -43.89
N ASN A 583 24.46 -6.03 -44.52
CA ASN A 583 23.89 -4.74 -44.13
C ASN A 583 22.37 -4.69 -44.35
N LEU A 584 21.82 -5.46 -45.30
CA LEU A 584 20.36 -5.58 -45.49
C LEU A 584 19.67 -6.23 -44.30
N LEU A 585 20.29 -7.26 -43.69
CA LEU A 585 19.72 -7.92 -42.52
C LEU A 585 19.73 -7.00 -41.29
N GLU A 586 20.83 -6.25 -41.12
CA GLU A 586 20.93 -5.23 -40.07
C GLU A 586 19.87 -4.15 -40.27
N MET A 587 19.69 -3.66 -41.50
CA MET A 587 18.65 -2.68 -41.84
C MET A 587 17.24 -3.21 -41.55
N PHE A 588 16.88 -4.44 -41.96
CA PHE A 588 15.56 -5.01 -41.65
C PHE A 588 15.32 -5.11 -40.15
N SER A 589 16.36 -5.46 -39.39
CA SER A 589 16.28 -5.46 -37.93
C SER A 589 16.04 -4.03 -37.41
N GLU A 590 16.80 -3.03 -37.89
CA GLU A 590 16.65 -1.63 -37.48
C GLU A 590 15.25 -1.07 -37.81
N ILE A 591 14.73 -1.30 -39.01
CA ILE A 591 13.37 -0.87 -39.40
C ILE A 591 12.32 -1.46 -38.47
N CYS A 592 12.46 -2.72 -38.08
CA CYS A 592 11.56 -3.37 -37.12
C CYS A 592 11.54 -2.61 -35.78
N HIS A 593 12.71 -2.23 -35.29
CA HIS A 593 12.84 -1.48 -34.04
C HIS A 593 12.28 -0.06 -34.17
N TRP A 594 12.58 0.66 -35.25
CA TRP A 594 12.04 2.01 -35.50
C TRP A 594 10.51 2.03 -35.63
N LYS A 595 9.94 1.03 -36.29
CA LYS A 595 8.48 0.86 -36.40
C LYS A 595 7.84 0.60 -35.03
N ARG A 596 8.46 -0.21 -34.16
CA ARG A 596 8.00 -0.42 -32.77
C ARG A 596 8.05 0.86 -31.95
N LEU A 597 9.03 1.72 -32.22
CA LEU A 597 9.17 3.06 -31.63
C LEU A 597 8.26 4.11 -32.30
N LYS A 598 7.41 3.71 -33.26
CA LYS A 598 6.45 4.56 -33.98
C LYS A 598 7.07 5.68 -34.83
N PHE A 599 8.29 5.50 -35.32
CA PHE A 599 8.89 6.41 -36.30
C PHE A 599 8.37 6.12 -37.72
N GLU A 600 8.21 7.17 -38.52
CA GLU A 600 7.83 7.06 -39.93
C GLU A 600 9.03 6.61 -40.78
N ILE A 601 8.93 5.43 -41.39
CA ILE A 601 10.03 4.84 -42.17
C ILE A 601 10.05 5.45 -43.58
N PRO A 602 11.22 5.86 -44.11
CA PRO A 602 11.32 6.37 -45.48
C PRO A 602 10.80 5.38 -46.52
N GLN A 603 10.03 5.87 -47.51
CA GLN A 603 9.35 5.00 -48.48
C GLN A 603 10.32 4.12 -49.29
N ILE A 604 11.52 4.63 -49.60
CA ILE A 604 12.57 3.95 -50.37
C ILE A 604 12.91 2.55 -49.81
N VAL A 605 12.91 2.41 -48.47
CA VAL A 605 13.19 1.13 -47.79
C VAL A 605 11.93 0.42 -47.30
N SER A 606 10.78 1.11 -47.29
CA SER A 606 9.49 0.54 -46.91
C SER A 606 9.09 -0.59 -47.85
N ASP A 607 9.24 -0.37 -49.16
CA ASP A 607 8.88 -1.35 -50.19
C ASP A 607 9.74 -2.63 -50.06
N ILE A 608 11.06 -2.48 -49.88
CA ILE A 608 11.98 -3.61 -49.65
C ILE A 608 11.64 -4.34 -48.34
N TYR A 609 11.28 -3.59 -47.30
CA TYR A 609 10.95 -4.17 -45.99
C TYR A 609 9.64 -4.96 -45.99
N GLN A 610 8.66 -4.58 -46.81
CA GLN A 610 7.42 -5.36 -46.98
C GLN A 610 7.73 -6.77 -47.51
N GLU A 611 8.78 -6.90 -48.32
CA GLU A 611 9.20 -8.15 -48.94
C GLU A 611 10.27 -8.90 -48.12
N LYS A 612 10.57 -8.46 -46.90
CA LYS A 612 11.66 -9.00 -46.08
C LYS A 612 11.53 -10.51 -45.81
N ASP A 613 10.31 -11.01 -45.63
CA ASP A 613 10.06 -12.39 -45.21
C ASP A 613 10.28 -13.34 -46.39
N ASP A 614 9.89 -12.92 -47.60
CA ASP A 614 10.18 -13.62 -48.85
C ASP A 614 11.70 -13.64 -49.12
N LEU A 615 12.39 -12.52 -48.92
CA LEU A 615 13.85 -12.43 -49.09
C LEU A 615 14.59 -13.30 -48.08
N LYS A 616 14.17 -13.32 -46.81
CA LYS A 616 14.74 -14.21 -45.79
C LYS A 616 14.50 -15.67 -46.12
N LEU A 617 13.28 -16.03 -46.53
CA LEU A 617 12.96 -17.40 -46.93
C LEU A 617 13.79 -17.85 -48.13
N LEU A 618 13.91 -17.00 -49.16
CA LEU A 618 14.77 -17.27 -50.31
C LEU A 618 16.23 -17.45 -49.89
N ARG A 619 16.74 -16.57 -49.02
CA ARG A 619 18.10 -16.65 -48.47
C ARG A 619 18.33 -17.98 -47.75
N ASP A 620 17.42 -18.40 -46.89
CA ASP A 620 17.55 -19.64 -46.13
C ASP A 620 17.54 -20.87 -47.04
N ARG A 621 16.72 -20.85 -48.11
CA ARG A 621 16.72 -21.89 -49.15
C ARG A 621 18.03 -21.94 -49.93
N VAL A 622 18.56 -20.78 -50.33
CA VAL A 622 19.87 -20.68 -51.02
C VAL A 622 21.00 -21.19 -50.12
N VAL A 623 21.02 -20.80 -48.84
CA VAL A 623 22.00 -21.30 -47.85
C VAL A 623 21.91 -22.81 -47.70
N MET A 624 20.70 -23.37 -47.69
CA MET A 624 20.51 -24.82 -47.63
C MET A 624 21.10 -25.52 -48.85
N LEU A 625 20.84 -25.01 -50.06
CA LEU A 625 21.41 -25.53 -51.30
C LEU A 625 22.94 -25.49 -51.29
N ILE A 626 23.51 -24.35 -50.90
CA ILE A 626 24.97 -24.17 -50.76
C ILE A 626 25.55 -25.17 -49.76
N ARG A 627 24.92 -25.33 -48.59
CA ARG A 627 25.40 -26.25 -47.54
C ARG A 627 25.37 -27.70 -48.01
N ASN A 628 24.29 -28.12 -48.65
CA ASN A 628 24.16 -29.49 -49.17
C ASN A 628 25.21 -29.75 -50.27
N TYR A 629 25.41 -28.80 -51.18
CA TYR A 629 26.44 -28.91 -52.22
C TYR A 629 27.86 -28.95 -51.63
N ASN A 630 28.22 -28.00 -50.74
CA ASN A 630 29.55 -27.95 -50.12
C ASN A 630 29.84 -29.18 -49.26
N ARG A 631 28.81 -29.79 -48.65
CA ARG A 631 28.95 -31.06 -47.92
C ARG A 631 29.40 -32.18 -48.85
N ILE A 632 28.79 -32.31 -50.03
CA ILE A 632 29.18 -33.32 -51.03
C ILE A 632 30.64 -33.11 -51.45
N ILE A 633 31.01 -31.88 -51.82
CA ILE A 633 32.38 -31.55 -52.23
C ILE A 633 33.39 -31.83 -51.09
N GLY A 634 33.03 -31.51 -49.84
CA GLY A 634 33.88 -31.77 -48.67
C GLY A 634 34.02 -33.25 -48.28
N MET A 635 33.08 -34.11 -48.66
CA MET A 635 33.13 -35.55 -48.38
C MET A 635 34.01 -36.33 -49.37
N LEU A 636 34.25 -35.79 -50.56
CA LEU A 636 34.96 -36.46 -51.64
C LEU A 636 36.41 -35.98 -51.73
N SER A 637 37.36 -36.92 -51.81
CA SER A 637 38.76 -36.63 -52.11
C SER A 637 38.95 -36.32 -53.61
N PRO A 638 40.07 -35.70 -54.03
CA PRO A 638 40.30 -35.34 -55.44
C PRO A 638 40.13 -36.49 -56.43
N ASN A 639 40.54 -37.71 -56.06
CA ASN A 639 40.39 -38.89 -56.90
C ASN A 639 38.92 -39.39 -56.94
N GLU A 640 38.17 -39.22 -55.85
CA GLU A 640 36.75 -39.56 -55.80
C GLU A 640 35.90 -38.52 -56.53
N LEU A 641 36.30 -37.24 -56.54
CA LEU A 641 35.65 -36.21 -57.36
C LEU A 641 35.67 -36.56 -58.85
N SER A 642 36.71 -37.25 -59.33
CA SER A 642 36.77 -37.77 -60.70
C SER A 642 35.71 -38.85 -60.97
N LEU A 643 35.41 -39.73 -60.01
CA LEU A 643 34.35 -40.75 -60.14
C LEU A 643 32.96 -40.11 -60.22
N PHE A 644 32.75 -39.01 -59.50
CA PHE A 644 31.48 -38.30 -59.49
C PHE A 644 31.41 -37.16 -60.53
N ARG A 645 32.40 -37.03 -61.42
CA ARG A 645 32.57 -35.87 -62.32
C ARG A 645 31.33 -35.57 -63.16
N ASP A 646 30.76 -36.57 -63.84
CA ASP A 646 29.60 -36.35 -64.71
C ASP A 646 28.34 -35.96 -63.92
N LYS A 647 28.15 -36.58 -62.75
CA LYS A 647 27.03 -36.26 -61.84
C LYS A 647 27.21 -34.87 -61.22
N LEU A 648 28.43 -34.48 -60.87
CA LEU A 648 28.77 -33.13 -60.40
C LEU A 648 28.62 -32.08 -61.51
N ARG A 649 28.99 -32.40 -62.76
CA ARG A 649 28.78 -31.50 -63.91
C ARG A 649 27.30 -31.20 -64.13
N PHE A 650 26.44 -32.22 -64.04
CA PHE A 650 25.00 -32.03 -64.13
C PHE A 650 24.46 -31.10 -63.03
N ILE A 651 24.93 -31.27 -61.78
CA ILE A 651 24.57 -30.36 -60.67
C ILE A 651 25.13 -28.96 -60.90
N ASP A 652 26.37 -28.83 -61.39
CA ASP A 652 26.98 -27.55 -61.70
C ASP A 652 26.21 -26.79 -62.79
N GLU A 653 25.78 -27.47 -63.86
CA GLU A 653 24.91 -26.93 -64.91
C GLU A 653 23.58 -26.44 -64.33
N LYS A 654 22.99 -27.22 -63.42
CA LYS A 654 21.77 -26.85 -62.68
C LYS A 654 21.98 -25.71 -61.70
N ILE A 655 23.19 -25.45 -61.22
CA ILE A 655 23.49 -24.34 -60.29
C ILE A 655 23.93 -23.07 -61.03
N GLN A 656 24.44 -23.16 -62.27
CA GLN A 656 24.94 -22.02 -63.07
C GLN A 656 24.00 -20.81 -63.12
N PRO A 657 22.66 -20.95 -63.29
CA PRO A 657 21.76 -19.81 -63.29
C PRO A 657 21.85 -18.96 -62.00
N GLY A 658 22.06 -19.59 -60.85
CA GLY A 658 22.22 -18.92 -59.55
C GLY A 658 23.54 -18.18 -59.35
N LEU A 659 24.54 -18.47 -60.18
CA LEU A 659 25.87 -17.82 -60.17
C LEU A 659 25.95 -16.62 -61.13
N THR A 660 25.04 -16.53 -62.11
CA THR A 660 25.18 -15.63 -63.26
C THR A 660 23.97 -14.73 -63.50
N SER A 661 22.77 -15.29 -63.61
CA SER A 661 21.60 -14.60 -64.16
C SER A 661 20.48 -14.36 -63.15
N LEU A 662 20.32 -15.26 -62.17
CA LEU A 662 19.30 -15.12 -61.13
C LEU A 662 19.80 -14.22 -60.01
N THR A 663 19.00 -13.20 -59.71
CA THR A 663 19.29 -12.17 -58.69
C THR A 663 18.28 -12.24 -57.55
N TRP A 664 18.58 -11.54 -56.45
CA TRP A 664 17.68 -11.45 -55.30
C TRP A 664 16.38 -10.68 -55.59
N LEU A 665 16.36 -9.82 -56.62
CA LEU A 665 15.13 -9.17 -57.11
C LEU A 665 14.18 -10.15 -57.81
N SER A 666 14.72 -11.15 -58.52
CA SER A 666 13.94 -12.13 -59.29
C SER A 666 13.34 -13.26 -58.43
N LYS A 667 12.72 -12.92 -57.30
CA LYS A 667 12.34 -13.85 -56.21
C LYS A 667 11.58 -15.11 -56.66
N ALA A 668 10.58 -14.98 -57.53
CA ALA A 668 9.78 -16.12 -57.99
C ALA A 668 10.63 -17.10 -58.81
N ALA A 669 11.44 -16.57 -59.73
CA ALA A 669 12.35 -17.37 -60.55
C ALA A 669 13.46 -18.00 -59.70
N SER A 670 14.06 -17.23 -58.80
CA SER A 670 15.10 -17.69 -57.87
C SER A 670 14.58 -18.78 -56.91
N THR A 671 13.35 -18.64 -56.41
CA THR A 671 12.73 -19.64 -55.53
C THR A 671 12.42 -20.94 -56.28
N ALA A 672 11.84 -20.83 -57.48
CA ALA A 672 11.56 -21.99 -58.32
C ALA A 672 12.85 -22.73 -58.70
N PHE A 673 13.91 -21.99 -59.04
CA PHE A 673 15.24 -22.53 -59.28
C PHE A 673 15.79 -23.32 -58.09
N VAL A 674 15.77 -22.76 -56.88
CA VAL A 674 16.29 -23.47 -55.69
C VAL A 674 15.46 -24.73 -55.42
N CYS A 675 14.13 -24.68 -55.59
CA CYS A 675 13.26 -25.84 -55.46
C CYS A 675 13.49 -26.93 -56.52
N ASP A 676 13.88 -26.57 -57.74
CA ASP A 676 14.26 -27.52 -58.79
C ASP A 676 15.64 -28.16 -58.51
N SER A 677 16.61 -27.35 -58.08
CA SER A 677 18.00 -27.80 -57.88
C SER A 677 18.21 -28.64 -56.61
N LEU A 678 17.49 -28.35 -55.52
CA LEU A 678 17.66 -29.06 -54.23
C LEU A 678 17.46 -30.59 -54.34
N PRO A 679 16.36 -31.11 -54.93
CA PRO A 679 16.16 -32.55 -55.08
C PRO A 679 17.28 -33.25 -55.86
N HIS A 680 17.94 -32.54 -56.78
CA HIS A 680 19.07 -33.11 -57.52
C HIS A 680 20.32 -33.22 -56.64
N VAL A 681 20.61 -32.22 -55.81
CA VAL A 681 21.70 -32.26 -54.83
C VAL A 681 21.45 -33.33 -53.78
N ASP A 682 20.22 -33.45 -53.26
CA ASP A 682 19.86 -34.45 -52.26
C ASP A 682 19.96 -35.87 -52.83
N LYS A 683 19.55 -36.10 -54.09
CA LYS A 683 19.76 -37.37 -54.78
C LYS A 683 21.24 -37.72 -54.89
N LEU A 684 22.09 -36.74 -55.23
CA LEU A 684 23.54 -36.97 -55.30
C LEU A 684 24.14 -37.28 -53.93
N GLN A 685 23.69 -36.59 -52.87
CA GLN A 685 24.11 -36.86 -51.49
C GLN A 685 23.82 -38.31 -51.10
N VAL A 686 22.64 -38.84 -51.40
CA VAL A 686 22.28 -40.25 -51.11
C VAL A 686 23.23 -41.21 -51.82
N ILE A 687 23.59 -40.94 -53.08
CA ILE A 687 24.53 -41.78 -53.85
C ILE A 687 25.94 -41.71 -53.23
N VAL A 688 26.38 -40.52 -52.81
CA VAL A 688 27.69 -40.33 -52.17
C VAL A 688 27.74 -41.02 -50.80
N ASP A 689 26.67 -40.96 -50.02
CA ASP A 689 26.56 -41.65 -48.75
C ASP A 689 26.61 -43.18 -48.93
N ASP A 690 25.87 -43.75 -49.89
CA ASP A 690 25.92 -45.18 -50.26
C ASP A 690 27.33 -45.61 -50.70
N TYR A 691 28.00 -44.78 -51.51
CA TYR A 691 29.39 -45.02 -51.91
C TYR A 691 30.34 -45.01 -50.71
N LYS A 692 30.21 -44.05 -49.78
CA LYS A 692 31.08 -43.97 -48.60
C LYS A 692 30.85 -45.12 -47.63
N GLU A 693 29.59 -45.51 -47.41
CA GLU A 693 29.25 -46.68 -46.58
C GLU A 693 29.79 -47.98 -47.18
N SER A 694 29.65 -48.14 -48.50
CA SER A 694 30.23 -49.24 -49.26
C SER A 694 31.76 -49.27 -49.15
N TYR A 695 32.43 -48.12 -49.29
CA TYR A 695 33.89 -48.02 -49.19
C TYR A 695 34.40 -48.33 -47.76
N VAL A 696 33.68 -47.90 -46.72
CA VAL A 696 33.99 -48.27 -45.33
C VAL A 696 33.82 -49.78 -45.12
N SER A 697 32.78 -50.38 -45.70
CA SER A 697 32.55 -51.83 -45.66
C SER A 697 33.70 -52.59 -46.32
N ILE A 698 34.17 -52.12 -47.48
CA ILE A 698 35.38 -52.66 -48.14
C ILE A 698 36.60 -52.55 -47.21
N CYS A 699 36.82 -51.39 -46.57
CA CYS A 699 37.93 -51.22 -45.62
C CYS A 699 37.87 -52.19 -44.43
N ASN A 700 36.67 -52.45 -43.89
CA ASN A 700 36.46 -53.42 -42.82
C ASN A 700 36.75 -54.86 -43.27
N LEU A 701 36.35 -55.22 -44.49
CA LEU A 701 36.63 -56.52 -45.09
C LEU A 701 38.14 -56.71 -45.34
N PHE A 702 38.86 -55.66 -45.75
CA PHE A 702 40.32 -55.69 -45.84
C PHE A 702 40.99 -55.93 -44.49
N HIS A 703 40.48 -55.28 -43.43
CA HIS A 703 40.97 -55.51 -42.09
C HIS A 703 40.73 -56.96 -41.65
N GLN A 704 39.53 -57.50 -41.91
CA GLN A 704 39.18 -58.90 -41.64
C GLN A 704 40.12 -59.88 -42.35
N ILE A 705 40.40 -59.66 -43.65
CA ILE A 705 41.37 -60.47 -44.42
C ILE A 705 42.76 -60.38 -43.76
N SER A 706 43.21 -59.19 -43.37
CA SER A 706 44.54 -58.99 -42.80
C SER A 706 44.74 -59.60 -41.41
N GLU A 707 43.66 -59.75 -40.62
CA GLU A 707 43.68 -60.29 -39.25
C GLU A 707 43.33 -61.78 -39.17
N ALA A 708 42.84 -62.40 -40.25
CA ALA A 708 42.51 -63.82 -40.33
C ALA A 708 43.77 -64.73 -40.33
N LEU A 709 44.52 -64.74 -39.23
CA LEU A 709 45.83 -65.38 -39.12
C LEU A 709 45.76 -66.86 -39.51
N LEU A 710 46.56 -67.25 -40.51
CA LEU A 710 46.60 -68.61 -41.07
C LEU A 710 47.32 -69.63 -40.17
N VAL A 711 47.83 -69.20 -39.02
CA VAL A 711 48.57 -70.06 -38.08
C VAL A 711 47.95 -69.95 -36.69
N ARG A 712 47.59 -71.12 -36.11
CA ARG A 712 47.06 -71.22 -34.75
C ARG A 712 48.12 -71.78 -33.80
N LEU A 713 48.49 -71.00 -32.79
CA LEU A 713 49.42 -71.46 -31.75
C LEU A 713 48.68 -71.30 -30.42
N ASP A 714 48.44 -72.41 -29.74
CA ASP A 714 47.86 -72.45 -28.42
C ASP A 714 48.99 -72.53 -27.39
N GLU A 715 49.01 -71.61 -26.44
CA GLU A 715 50.11 -71.45 -25.47
C GLU A 715 50.18 -72.64 -24.50
N ASN A 716 49.09 -73.42 -24.36
CA ASN A 716 49.00 -74.55 -23.44
C ASN A 716 49.22 -75.93 -24.10
N THR A 717 49.34 -75.98 -25.44
CA THR A 717 49.39 -77.24 -26.19
C THR A 717 50.79 -77.50 -26.75
N VAL A 718 51.44 -78.55 -26.25
CA VAL A 718 52.71 -79.06 -26.79
C VAL A 718 52.39 -80.22 -27.74
N TYR A 719 52.56 -79.99 -29.04
CA TYR A 719 52.17 -80.94 -30.08
C TYR A 719 53.13 -82.15 -30.13
N ARG A 720 52.59 -83.35 -30.40
CA ARG A 720 53.37 -84.58 -30.63
C ARG A 720 53.19 -85.03 -32.08
N ASN A 721 54.27 -85.45 -32.74
CA ASN A 721 54.22 -85.95 -34.13
C ASN A 721 53.49 -84.97 -35.11
N LEU A 722 52.84 -85.50 -36.15
CA LEU A 722 52.10 -84.79 -37.21
C LEU A 722 50.84 -84.04 -36.71
N GLU A 723 50.50 -84.10 -35.41
CA GLU A 723 49.32 -83.42 -34.82
C GLU A 723 49.32 -81.92 -35.12
N PHE A 724 50.49 -81.28 -35.13
CA PHE A 724 50.61 -79.87 -35.49
C PHE A 724 50.18 -79.60 -36.94
N GLU A 725 50.57 -80.45 -37.89
CA GLU A 725 50.21 -80.25 -39.31
C GLU A 725 48.71 -80.40 -39.55
N ASP A 726 48.07 -81.38 -38.90
CA ASP A 726 46.63 -81.62 -39.05
C ASP A 726 45.80 -80.50 -38.40
N ASP A 727 46.18 -80.04 -37.21
CA ASP A 727 45.52 -78.91 -36.53
C ASP A 727 45.72 -77.59 -37.30
N GLN A 728 46.91 -77.36 -37.87
CA GLN A 728 47.14 -76.23 -38.76
C GLN A 728 46.31 -76.33 -40.04
N LYS A 729 46.20 -77.50 -40.68
CA LYS A 729 45.39 -77.68 -41.90
C LYS A 729 43.91 -77.38 -41.65
N VAL A 730 43.34 -77.87 -40.54
CA VAL A 730 41.93 -77.59 -40.19
C VAL A 730 41.70 -76.10 -39.93
N HIS A 731 42.60 -75.45 -39.18
CA HIS A 731 42.54 -74.00 -38.93
C HIS A 731 42.70 -73.19 -40.22
N GLN A 732 43.67 -73.54 -41.06
CA GLN A 732 43.93 -72.91 -42.34
C GLN A 732 42.71 -72.99 -43.27
N GLN A 733 42.05 -74.15 -43.37
CA GLN A 733 40.80 -74.31 -44.13
C GLN A 733 39.68 -73.43 -43.58
N SER A 734 39.57 -73.29 -42.26
CA SER A 734 38.58 -72.40 -41.64
C SER A 734 38.87 -70.92 -41.94
N GLN A 735 40.13 -70.49 -41.87
CA GLN A 735 40.52 -69.11 -42.16
C GLN A 735 40.43 -68.79 -43.66
N LEU A 736 40.73 -69.76 -44.53
CA LEU A 736 40.57 -69.62 -45.98
C LEU A 736 39.10 -69.34 -46.34
N LYS A 737 38.14 -70.04 -45.73
CA LYS A 737 36.71 -69.77 -45.93
C LYS A 737 36.32 -68.35 -45.52
N ILE A 738 36.88 -67.83 -44.43
CA ILE A 738 36.65 -66.45 -43.98
C ILE A 738 37.21 -65.47 -45.00
N ILE A 739 38.44 -65.68 -45.47
CA ILE A 739 39.09 -64.83 -46.47
C ILE A 739 38.32 -64.86 -47.80
N GLN A 740 37.91 -66.04 -48.27
CA GLN A 740 37.10 -66.20 -49.48
C GLN A 740 35.75 -65.50 -49.35
N SER A 741 35.06 -65.63 -48.21
CA SER A 741 33.78 -64.95 -47.98
C SER A 741 33.94 -63.42 -47.98
N ALA A 742 35.03 -62.90 -47.40
CA ALA A 742 35.33 -61.47 -47.40
C ALA A 742 35.69 -60.96 -48.80
N HIS A 743 36.43 -61.75 -49.59
CA HIS A 743 36.75 -61.45 -50.99
C HIS A 743 35.50 -61.39 -51.87
N HIS A 744 34.60 -62.38 -51.76
CA HIS A 744 33.33 -62.38 -52.49
C HIS A 744 32.46 -61.17 -52.10
N ALA A 745 32.39 -60.84 -50.80
CA ALA A 745 31.67 -59.65 -50.35
C ALA A 745 32.26 -58.35 -50.93
N ILE A 746 33.59 -58.24 -51.08
CA ILE A 746 34.22 -57.09 -51.75
C ILE A 746 33.82 -57.04 -53.24
N ALA A 747 33.82 -58.18 -53.93
CA ALA A 747 33.39 -58.26 -55.34
C ALA A 747 31.91 -57.88 -55.52
N ASP A 748 31.04 -58.32 -54.60
CA ASP A 748 29.62 -57.96 -54.59
C ASP A 748 29.41 -56.46 -54.39
N ILE A 749 30.14 -55.84 -53.46
CA ILE A 749 30.09 -54.39 -53.23
C ILE A 749 30.61 -53.62 -54.45
N LEU A 750 31.72 -54.06 -55.07
CA LEU A 750 32.22 -53.45 -56.30
C LEU A 750 31.21 -53.56 -57.46
N THR A 751 30.50 -54.68 -57.57
CA THR A 751 29.45 -54.89 -58.58
C THR A 751 28.26 -53.97 -58.32
N HIS A 752 27.86 -53.79 -57.06
CA HIS A 752 26.83 -52.82 -56.65
C HIS A 752 27.23 -51.39 -57.02
N LEU A 753 28.45 -50.97 -56.66
CA LEU A 753 28.97 -49.64 -56.99
C LEU A 753 29.13 -49.43 -58.51
N ASN A 754 29.52 -50.46 -59.27
CA ASN A 754 29.64 -50.35 -60.72
C ASN A 754 28.30 -50.01 -61.38
N ARG A 755 27.16 -50.48 -60.84
CA ARG A 755 25.82 -50.12 -61.35
C ARG A 755 25.51 -48.63 -61.23
N ILE A 756 26.20 -47.91 -60.36
CA ILE A 756 26.02 -46.46 -60.16
C ILE A 756 26.75 -45.65 -61.24
N PHE A 757 27.90 -46.16 -61.71
CA PHE A 757 28.81 -45.45 -62.62
C PHE A 757 28.83 -46.02 -64.05
N ASN A 758 28.30 -47.21 -64.30
CA ASN A 758 28.36 -47.88 -65.62
C ASN A 758 27.70 -47.11 -66.77
N THR A 759 26.79 -46.19 -66.48
CA THR A 759 26.14 -45.32 -67.48
C THR A 759 26.89 -44.01 -67.73
N ASP A 760 27.93 -43.71 -66.96
CA ASP A 760 28.67 -42.45 -67.02
C ASP A 760 29.78 -42.52 -68.10
N GLY A 761 30.29 -41.35 -68.52
CA GLY A 761 31.19 -41.19 -69.66
C GLY A 761 32.59 -41.80 -69.50
N THR A 762 33.38 -41.73 -70.57
CA THR A 762 34.70 -42.40 -70.65
C THR A 762 35.67 -42.01 -69.54
N GLU A 763 35.70 -40.74 -69.13
CA GLU A 763 36.58 -40.27 -68.03
C GLU A 763 36.19 -40.87 -66.67
N VAL A 764 34.89 -41.07 -66.42
CA VAL A 764 34.40 -41.71 -65.19
C VAL A 764 34.71 -43.21 -65.23
N GLN A 765 34.62 -43.84 -66.40
CA GLN A 765 35.03 -45.24 -66.58
C GLN A 765 36.53 -45.44 -66.32
N GLU A 766 37.39 -44.53 -66.79
CA GLU A 766 38.83 -44.56 -66.50
C GLU A 766 39.11 -44.39 -65.00
N ALA A 767 38.42 -43.46 -64.34
CA ALA A 767 38.52 -43.27 -62.89
C ALA A 767 37.99 -44.50 -62.12
N TRP A 768 36.94 -45.15 -62.61
CA TRP A 768 36.39 -46.38 -62.06
C TRP A 768 37.37 -47.55 -62.17
N VAL A 769 38.01 -47.72 -63.33
CA VAL A 769 39.07 -48.72 -63.51
C VAL A 769 40.20 -48.46 -62.52
N ALA A 770 40.70 -47.22 -62.43
CA ALA A 770 41.75 -46.87 -61.47
C ALA A 770 41.33 -47.12 -60.00
N PHE A 771 40.06 -46.91 -59.67
CA PHE A 771 39.51 -47.23 -58.35
C PHE A 771 39.47 -48.75 -58.10
N THR A 772 38.99 -49.54 -59.05
CA THR A 772 38.95 -51.01 -58.93
C THR A 772 40.35 -51.63 -58.83
N GLU A 773 41.32 -51.13 -59.61
CA GLU A 773 42.73 -51.53 -59.51
C GLU A 773 43.33 -51.17 -58.15
N LYS A 774 42.98 -50.00 -57.61
CA LYS A 774 43.40 -49.61 -56.26
C LYS A 774 42.82 -50.55 -55.21
N VAL A 775 41.53 -50.89 -55.29
CA VAL A 775 40.86 -51.84 -54.37
C VAL A 775 41.52 -53.23 -54.47
N ASP A 776 41.78 -53.71 -55.68
CA ASP A 776 42.47 -54.98 -55.95
C ASP A 776 43.90 -55.00 -55.38
N HIS A 777 44.67 -53.94 -55.57
CA HIS A 777 46.00 -53.79 -54.96
C HIS A 777 45.93 -53.78 -53.42
N VAL A 778 44.89 -53.18 -52.82
CA VAL A 778 44.73 -53.18 -51.36
C VAL A 778 44.35 -54.58 -50.85
N VAL A 779 43.57 -55.37 -51.62
CA VAL A 779 43.35 -56.80 -51.31
C VAL A 779 44.66 -57.58 -51.33
N GLU A 780 45.48 -57.40 -52.37
CA GLU A 780 46.81 -58.03 -52.48
C GLU A 780 47.67 -57.68 -51.25
N GLU A 781 47.71 -56.41 -50.86
CA GLU A 781 48.49 -55.96 -49.70
C GLU A 781 47.89 -56.48 -48.37
N ALA A 782 46.57 -56.61 -48.26
CA ALA A 782 45.92 -57.20 -47.09
C ALA A 782 46.29 -58.69 -46.93
N LEU A 783 46.30 -59.45 -48.03
CA LEU A 783 46.75 -60.85 -48.06
C LEU A 783 48.25 -60.98 -47.75
N ARG A 784 49.08 -60.08 -48.29
CA ARG A 784 50.51 -60.01 -47.95
C ARG A 784 50.70 -59.76 -46.45
N ARG A 785 49.95 -58.81 -45.88
CA ARG A 785 49.99 -58.52 -44.43
C ARG A 785 49.51 -59.70 -43.60
N ASN A 786 48.48 -60.40 -44.04
CA ASN A 786 47.99 -61.62 -43.41
C ASN A 786 49.09 -62.68 -43.30
N ILE A 787 49.77 -63.00 -44.40
CA ILE A 787 50.89 -63.96 -44.41
C ILE A 787 52.02 -63.48 -43.52
N LYS A 788 52.42 -62.21 -43.64
CA LYS A 788 53.51 -61.63 -42.83
C LYS A 788 53.20 -61.67 -41.34
N LYS A 789 51.97 -61.37 -40.91
CA LYS A 789 51.54 -61.45 -39.51
C LYS A 789 51.51 -62.89 -39.02
N SER A 790 51.00 -63.81 -39.83
CA SER A 790 50.96 -65.25 -39.53
C SER A 790 52.38 -65.82 -39.34
N MET A 791 53.32 -65.45 -40.21
CA MET A 791 54.73 -65.82 -40.10
C MET A 791 55.44 -65.17 -38.91
N LYS A 792 55.16 -63.90 -38.62
CA LYS A 792 55.68 -63.24 -37.41
C LYS A 792 55.18 -63.90 -36.14
N LYS A 793 53.91 -64.33 -36.09
CA LYS A 793 53.35 -65.05 -34.95
C LYS A 793 54.05 -66.39 -34.74
N LEU A 794 54.27 -67.15 -35.82
CA LEU A 794 55.05 -68.38 -35.79
C LEU A 794 56.49 -68.13 -35.33
N SER A 795 57.18 -67.16 -35.93
CA SER A 795 58.57 -66.82 -35.58
C SER A 795 58.71 -66.37 -34.13
N ARG A 796 57.79 -65.56 -33.60
CA ARG A 796 57.77 -65.15 -32.18
C ARG A 796 57.58 -66.33 -31.24
N ALA A 797 56.72 -67.28 -31.59
CA ALA A 797 56.50 -68.45 -30.75
C ALA A 797 57.72 -69.39 -30.71
N ILE A 798 58.45 -69.51 -31.83
CA ILE A 798 59.66 -70.35 -31.93
C ILE A 798 60.89 -69.67 -31.28
N ASN A 799 61.13 -68.40 -31.61
CA ASN A 799 62.37 -67.70 -31.23
C ASN A 799 62.27 -66.94 -29.90
N GLY A 800 61.05 -66.72 -29.38
CA GLY A 800 60.79 -65.75 -28.32
C GLY A 800 60.86 -64.30 -28.83
N ASP A 801 60.40 -63.36 -28.02
CA ASP A 801 60.58 -61.92 -28.23
C ASP A 801 61.30 -61.36 -26.99
N SER A 802 61.81 -60.13 -27.06
CA SER A 802 62.58 -59.45 -25.99
C SER A 802 61.94 -59.43 -24.59
N LYS A 803 60.64 -59.81 -24.46
CA LYS A 803 59.87 -59.88 -23.21
C LYS A 803 59.22 -61.24 -22.90
N THR A 804 59.22 -62.21 -23.82
CA THR A 804 58.53 -63.50 -23.66
C THR A 804 59.45 -64.64 -24.03
N SER A 805 59.69 -65.57 -23.10
CA SER A 805 60.46 -66.78 -23.35
C SER A 805 59.80 -67.66 -24.42
N PRO A 806 60.58 -68.35 -25.27
CA PRO A 806 60.03 -69.20 -26.32
C PRO A 806 59.12 -70.29 -25.74
N ASN A 807 57.95 -70.51 -26.36
CA ASN A 807 57.01 -71.54 -25.94
C ASN A 807 57.45 -72.90 -26.50
N PRO A 808 57.45 -73.98 -25.69
CA PRO A 808 57.76 -75.31 -26.19
C PRO A 808 56.64 -75.81 -27.11
N LEU A 809 56.78 -75.62 -28.42
CA LEU A 809 55.75 -75.96 -29.41
C LEU A 809 55.71 -77.45 -29.75
N LEU A 810 56.87 -78.11 -29.82
CA LEU A 810 57.00 -79.50 -30.30
C LEU A 810 57.80 -80.33 -29.29
N LYS A 811 57.29 -81.52 -28.95
CA LYS A 811 58.00 -82.46 -28.08
C LYS A 811 58.99 -83.30 -28.89
N VAL A 812 60.28 -83.24 -28.55
CA VAL A 812 61.35 -84.01 -29.21
C VAL A 812 61.84 -85.12 -28.28
N PHE A 813 61.92 -86.36 -28.78
CA PHE A 813 62.46 -87.51 -28.07
C PHE A 813 63.92 -87.76 -28.46
N VAL A 814 64.71 -88.27 -27.52
CA VAL A 814 66.12 -88.63 -27.73
C VAL A 814 66.26 -90.14 -27.65
N GLU A 815 66.61 -90.78 -28.76
CA GLU A 815 66.74 -92.24 -28.85
C GLU A 815 68.21 -92.65 -29.12
N PRO A 816 68.83 -93.51 -28.28
CA PRO A 816 70.19 -93.98 -28.51
C PRO A 816 70.23 -95.12 -29.54
N ARG A 817 71.03 -94.97 -30.60
CA ARG A 817 71.36 -96.11 -31.50
C ARG A 817 72.41 -97.02 -30.83
N GLN A 818 72.14 -98.32 -30.80
CA GLN A 818 73.03 -99.35 -30.21
C GLN A 818 74.37 -99.46 -30.96
N ALA A 819 75.47 -99.64 -30.21
CA ALA A 819 76.85 -99.58 -30.68
C ALA A 819 77.32 -100.83 -31.45
N SER A 820 78.00 -100.62 -32.59
CA SER A 820 78.86 -101.60 -33.27
C SER A 820 80.33 -101.14 -33.23
N PRO A 821 81.34 -102.04 -33.28
CA PRO A 821 82.67 -101.84 -32.67
C PRO A 821 83.63 -100.79 -33.28
N GLN A 822 83.17 -99.89 -34.16
CA GLN A 822 84.03 -98.86 -34.78
C GLN A 822 83.42 -97.45 -34.81
N THR A 823 82.46 -97.12 -33.94
CA THR A 823 81.94 -95.74 -33.86
C THR A 823 81.49 -95.37 -32.44
N GLU A 824 81.86 -94.17 -31.99
CA GLU A 824 81.35 -93.56 -30.76
C GLU A 824 79.82 -93.39 -30.79
N PRO A 825 79.13 -93.48 -29.65
CA PRO A 825 77.68 -93.30 -29.56
C PRO A 825 77.27 -91.88 -29.99
N LYS A 826 76.46 -91.76 -31.05
CA LYS A 826 75.78 -90.51 -31.43
C LYS A 826 74.32 -90.54 -31.02
N VAL A 827 73.88 -89.43 -30.44
CA VAL A 827 72.50 -89.15 -30.03
C VAL A 827 71.73 -88.63 -31.24
N GLU A 828 70.59 -89.24 -31.59
CA GLU A 828 69.68 -88.73 -32.63
C GLU A 828 68.35 -88.26 -32.02
N PHE A 829 67.84 -87.15 -32.53
CA PHE A 829 66.54 -86.57 -32.14
C PHE A 829 65.42 -87.14 -33.02
N SER A 830 64.28 -87.49 -32.42
CA SER A 830 63.06 -87.93 -33.10
C SER A 830 61.89 -87.01 -32.73
N PRO A 831 61.32 -86.25 -33.68
CA PRO A 831 61.69 -86.13 -35.11
C PRO A 831 63.07 -85.49 -35.32
N SER A 832 63.71 -85.80 -36.46
CA SER A 832 65.03 -85.26 -36.82
C SER A 832 64.99 -83.74 -37.01
N LEU A 833 66.12 -83.07 -36.80
CA LEU A 833 66.23 -81.62 -36.97
C LEU A 833 65.80 -81.17 -38.38
N ALA A 834 66.14 -81.95 -39.41
CA ALA A 834 65.72 -81.71 -40.79
C ALA A 834 64.20 -81.83 -40.99
N LYS A 835 63.52 -82.75 -40.28
CA LYS A 835 62.07 -82.91 -40.37
C LYS A 835 61.33 -81.83 -39.57
N LEU A 836 61.89 -81.38 -38.44
CA LEU A 836 61.41 -80.21 -37.71
C LEU A 836 61.53 -78.93 -38.55
N GLU A 837 62.65 -78.74 -39.24
CA GLU A 837 62.85 -77.61 -40.16
C GLU A 837 61.82 -77.62 -41.30
N GLN A 838 61.48 -78.81 -41.82
CA GLN A 838 60.44 -78.98 -42.84
C GLN A 838 59.03 -78.69 -42.31
N ILE A 839 58.70 -79.14 -41.09
CA ILE A 839 57.39 -78.88 -40.43
C ILE A 839 57.21 -77.40 -40.10
N LEU A 840 58.30 -76.70 -39.74
CA LEU A 840 58.26 -75.28 -39.39
C LEU A 840 58.34 -74.35 -40.62
N ASN A 841 58.79 -74.84 -41.77
CA ASN A 841 58.81 -74.11 -43.03
C ASN A 841 57.43 -74.13 -43.74
N ILE A 842 56.41 -73.56 -43.08
CA ILE A 842 55.03 -73.53 -43.59
C ILE A 842 54.77 -72.41 -44.62
N LEU A 843 55.74 -71.53 -44.88
CA LEU A 843 55.56 -70.39 -45.79
C LEU A 843 55.12 -70.78 -47.21
N PRO A 844 55.71 -71.80 -47.89
CA PRO A 844 55.19 -72.27 -49.18
C PRO A 844 53.74 -72.76 -49.11
N GLN A 845 53.36 -73.40 -48.00
CA GLN A 845 51.99 -73.91 -47.79
C GLN A 845 51.00 -72.76 -47.59
N LEU A 846 51.36 -71.74 -46.79
CA LEU A 846 50.54 -70.55 -46.57
C LEU A 846 50.28 -69.77 -47.86
N ILE A 847 51.26 -69.70 -48.75
CA ILE A 847 51.13 -69.08 -50.07
C ILE A 847 50.24 -69.91 -50.98
N SER A 848 50.40 -71.24 -50.99
CA SER A 848 49.52 -72.16 -51.74
C SER A 848 48.07 -72.14 -51.24
N ILE A 849 47.80 -71.72 -50.01
CA ILE A 849 46.43 -71.62 -49.49
C ILE A 849 45.70 -70.40 -50.04
N ILE A 850 46.42 -69.31 -50.33
CA ILE A 850 45.82 -68.09 -50.87
C ILE A 850 45.87 -68.04 -52.42
N SER A 851 46.40 -69.07 -53.08
CA SER A 851 46.44 -69.13 -54.56
C SER A 851 45.05 -69.20 -55.20
N ASP A 852 44.05 -69.66 -54.43
CA ASP A 852 42.66 -69.80 -54.85
C ASP A 852 41.89 -68.48 -54.85
N ILE A 853 42.54 -67.36 -54.50
CA ILE A 853 41.94 -66.02 -54.53
C ILE A 853 42.28 -65.36 -55.87
N GLU A 854 41.25 -65.18 -56.69
CA GLU A 854 41.34 -64.53 -57.99
C GLU A 854 41.45 -63.00 -57.87
N ARG A 855 41.88 -62.34 -58.95
CA ARG A 855 41.88 -60.87 -59.04
C ARG A 855 40.44 -60.36 -59.14
N LEU A 856 40.17 -59.20 -58.53
CA LEU A 856 38.87 -58.54 -58.60
C LEU A 856 38.61 -57.90 -59.98
N THR A 857 39.64 -57.71 -60.78
CA THR A 857 39.56 -57.14 -62.14
C THR A 857 39.62 -58.26 -63.18
N GLU A 858 38.47 -58.59 -63.78
CA GLU A 858 38.41 -59.54 -64.90
C GLU A 858 39.17 -58.95 -66.11
N GLY A 859 40.30 -59.58 -66.46
CA GLY A 859 41.10 -59.20 -67.63
C GLY A 859 42.35 -58.34 -67.36
N SER A 860 42.77 -58.16 -66.10
CA SER A 860 44.04 -57.47 -65.83
C SER A 860 45.25 -58.29 -66.31
N GLN A 861 46.25 -57.64 -66.94
CA GLN A 861 47.55 -58.24 -67.27
C GLN A 861 48.43 -58.50 -66.03
N LEU A 862 47.85 -58.37 -64.83
CA LEU A 862 48.54 -58.50 -63.56
C LEU A 862 48.74 -59.98 -63.24
N ASN A 863 49.94 -60.31 -62.75
CA ASN A 863 50.22 -61.66 -62.28
C ASN A 863 49.22 -62.06 -61.18
N PRO A 864 48.89 -63.36 -61.06
CA PRO A 864 48.06 -63.88 -59.97
C PRO A 864 48.60 -63.41 -58.61
N ILE A 865 47.70 -63.10 -57.67
CA ILE A 865 48.04 -62.48 -56.37
C ILE A 865 49.15 -63.28 -55.63
N HIS A 866 49.07 -64.61 -55.67
CA HIS A 866 50.05 -65.49 -55.05
C HIS A 866 51.45 -65.39 -55.67
N VAL A 867 51.58 -65.17 -56.99
CA VAL A 867 52.87 -65.03 -57.70
C VAL A 867 53.60 -63.76 -57.26
N ASN A 868 52.87 -62.66 -57.07
CA ASN A 868 53.46 -61.41 -56.57
C ASN A 868 53.93 -61.53 -55.12
N ILE A 869 53.20 -62.28 -54.30
CA ILE A 869 53.59 -62.54 -52.91
C ILE A 869 54.81 -63.50 -52.85
N GLU A 870 54.91 -64.45 -53.78
CA GLU A 870 56.08 -65.33 -53.92
C GLU A 870 57.35 -64.63 -54.39
N GLN A 871 57.24 -63.69 -55.32
CA GLN A 871 58.41 -62.96 -55.84
C GLN A 871 59.12 -62.11 -54.77
N MET A 872 58.42 -61.72 -53.70
CA MET A 872 59.00 -61.02 -52.54
C MET A 872 59.68 -61.95 -51.52
N LYS A 873 59.72 -63.25 -51.79
CA LYS A 873 60.47 -64.24 -51.00
C LYS A 873 61.97 -64.22 -51.30
N ARG A 874 62.40 -63.46 -52.32
CA ARG A 874 63.80 -63.23 -52.70
C ARG A 874 64.41 -62.02 -52.01
#